data_AF-A0A397ZHG7-F1
#
_entry.id   AF-A0A397ZHG7-F1
#
_cell.length_a   1.000
_cell.length_b   1.000
_cell.length_c   1.000
_cell.angle_alpha   90.00
_cell.angle_beta   90.00
_cell.angle_gamma   90.00
#
_symmetry.space_group_name_H-M   'P 1'
#
loop_
_entity.id
_entity.type
_entity.pdbx_description
1 polymer ?
#
loop_
_entity_poly.entity_id
_entity_poly.type
_entity_poly.pdbx_seq_one_letter_code
_entity_poly.pdbx_strand_id
1 'polypeptide(L)'
;MRVFAIIGRDFCRNYLSGTIPMEWASLPYFSSMSLCANHLTGPLPAGLQNFKSLTFLGIEANQFSGPIPDELGSMTNLTKLHLASNQFNGSLPITLARLVNLKDFRVSDNNFSGTIPAYIGNWFGVQRLHIHASGLKGPIPEAVARLKNLNELRISDTTGINVFPILSSGAIQTLTLRNVGLSGPIPSYIWSMPNLKNLDLSFNKLTGGVQELEKAPANTYLTGNMLSGNVGSALSIYEEANIDISYNNFSWSSTCKDKSNINTFRSSYLKNNLIGLLPCAGPMNCKRYQRSLHINCGGESTTVTNTSGKITYEADNSETKSVTNQHFQNWGISNTGLLSNDIYTISTSLTLPGGSPDFYKTARRSAISLVYYAFCLENGAYNVKLHFMEIQFTDEKLYSRLGRRIFDVYIQGELFLRDFNIKEEANGTLKPVVKEVSLNVTDHVLEIQLYWAGKGTTLIPERGNYGPLISAISLCHSSREPQCGAEITKHHTKNTLIFGVTGAVVAITILAFGLYALKRCRGDKNTTERDLKAQGLQTVCFTWRQLQTATNNFDQANKLGEGGFGTVFKGELSDGTIIAVKQLSSNSCQGNREFVNEIGMISGLNHPNLVKLYGCCVEKNQLLLVYEYMENNSLALALYGNNSQTLDWETRQKICVGIARGLEFLHEGSMIRMVHRDIKTTNVLLDADLNAKISDFGLARLHEEEHSHISTKIAGTIGYMAPEYALWGQLTEKADVYSFGVVAMEIVSGKSNVKPQGNDDHVSLINWALALHQTGDAMEVVDPVLQGDFNSKEAVRMIKVALVCTNSSPALRPTMLEAVQMLEGEMEITPVMSDHGLYEHNLSISKMRVTTTIGSSSTSGVTNQTETTMKSDASGCDLYPLYPESMILNSTSDLSSSSL
;
A
#
# COMPACT_ATOMS: atom_id res chain seq x y z
N MET A 1 -19.70 -12.30 38.28
CA MET A 1 -18.70 -13.07 39.07
C MET A 1 -19.03 -12.92 40.56
N ARG A 2 -19.54 -13.96 41.23
CA ARG A 2 -19.67 -13.96 42.69
C ARG A 2 -18.85 -15.10 43.30
N VAL A 3 -17.98 -14.69 44.23
CA VAL A 3 -17.38 -15.42 45.36
C VAL A 3 -16.58 -16.69 45.02
N PHE A 4 -15.26 -16.54 44.90
CA PHE A 4 -14.28 -17.44 45.52
C PHE A 4 -13.07 -16.61 45.95
N ALA A 5 -12.50 -16.95 47.10
CA ALA A 5 -11.31 -16.30 47.66
C ALA A 5 -10.11 -16.46 46.72
N ILE A 6 -9.59 -15.35 46.17
CA ILE A 6 -8.55 -15.36 45.13
C ILE A 6 -7.38 -14.50 45.60
N ILE A 7 -6.40 -15.14 46.24
CA ILE A 7 -5.07 -14.57 46.44
C ILE A 7 -4.23 -15.02 45.24
N GLY A 8 -3.89 -14.08 44.35
CA GLY A 8 -2.86 -14.28 43.32
C GLY A 8 -3.20 -15.17 42.11
N ARG A 9 -4.42 -15.12 41.54
CA ARG A 9 -4.68 -15.83 40.27
C ARG A 9 -4.24 -15.04 39.03
N ASP A 10 -3.66 -15.78 38.11
CA ASP A 10 -3.46 -15.41 36.72
C ASP A 10 -4.79 -15.59 35.95
N PHE A 11 -5.36 -14.48 35.48
CA PHE A 11 -6.52 -14.45 34.59
C PHE A 11 -6.10 -14.29 33.12
N CYS A 12 -4.83 -14.49 32.79
CA CYS A 12 -4.38 -14.46 31.41
C CYS A 12 -5.08 -15.57 30.60
N ARG A 13 -5.51 -15.27 29.37
CA ARG A 13 -6.13 -16.25 28.45
C ARG A 13 -7.45 -16.84 28.98
N ASN A 14 -8.30 -16.03 29.60
CA ASN A 14 -9.57 -16.45 30.24
C ASN A 14 -10.85 -15.90 29.57
N TYR A 15 -10.76 -15.36 28.35
CA TYR A 15 -11.92 -14.85 27.58
C TYR A 15 -12.70 -13.72 28.25
N LEU A 16 -12.05 -12.99 29.15
CA LEU A 16 -12.70 -11.89 29.85
C LEU A 16 -12.99 -10.75 28.87
N SER A 17 -14.15 -10.11 29.01
CA SER A 17 -14.57 -8.96 28.22
C SER A 17 -15.11 -7.85 29.12
N GLY A 18 -15.23 -6.64 28.59
CA GLY A 18 -15.58 -5.44 29.35
C GLY A 18 -14.38 -4.79 30.04
N THR A 19 -14.60 -4.15 31.19
CA THR A 19 -13.57 -3.40 31.93
C THR A 19 -13.07 -4.17 33.15
N ILE A 20 -11.98 -3.69 33.77
CA ILE A 20 -11.49 -4.23 35.05
C ILE A 20 -12.53 -3.94 36.16
N PRO A 21 -13.04 -4.94 36.89
CA PRO A 21 -13.99 -4.71 37.98
C PRO A 21 -13.31 -4.02 39.17
N MET A 22 -13.83 -2.86 39.59
CA MET A 22 -13.25 -2.10 40.71
C MET A 22 -13.54 -2.72 42.08
N GLU A 23 -14.54 -3.60 42.16
CA GLU A 23 -14.86 -4.38 43.37
C GLU A 23 -13.70 -5.28 43.79
N TRP A 24 -12.80 -5.65 42.87
CA TRP A 24 -11.61 -6.43 43.22
C TRP A 24 -10.63 -5.64 44.09
N ALA A 25 -10.71 -4.31 44.10
CA ALA A 25 -9.87 -3.48 44.96
C ALA A 25 -10.18 -3.68 46.45
N SER A 26 -11.37 -4.18 46.80
CA SER A 26 -11.74 -4.48 48.19
C SER A 26 -11.25 -5.86 48.65
N LEU A 27 -10.62 -6.66 47.79
CA LEU A 27 -10.15 -7.99 48.15
C LEU A 27 -8.87 -7.90 49.00
N PRO A 28 -8.86 -8.45 50.22
CA PRO A 28 -7.68 -8.46 51.05
C PRO A 28 -6.60 -9.34 50.39
N TYR A 29 -5.35 -8.87 50.39
CA TYR A 29 -4.17 -9.56 49.84
C TYR A 29 -4.07 -9.69 48.31
N PHE A 30 -4.86 -8.94 47.53
CA PHE A 30 -4.75 -8.93 46.08
C PHE A 30 -3.50 -8.16 45.61
N SER A 31 -2.39 -8.87 45.44
CA SER A 31 -1.06 -8.29 45.18
C SER A 31 -0.53 -8.46 43.75
N SER A 32 -1.20 -9.27 42.92
CA SER A 32 -0.74 -9.58 41.56
C SER A 32 -1.95 -9.78 40.64
N MET A 33 -2.00 -9.01 39.55
CA MET A 33 -3.06 -9.03 38.55
C MET A 33 -2.46 -9.29 37.17
N SER A 34 -2.81 -10.43 36.58
CA SER A 34 -2.49 -10.76 35.20
C SER A 34 -3.79 -11.01 34.45
N LEU A 35 -4.10 -10.16 33.47
CA LEU A 35 -5.28 -10.19 32.62
C LEU A 35 -4.88 -10.26 31.14
N CYS A 36 -3.68 -10.75 30.83
CA CYS A 36 -3.18 -10.74 29.46
C CYS A 36 -3.99 -11.62 28.49
N ALA A 37 -3.97 -11.33 27.20
CA ALA A 37 -4.64 -12.12 26.16
C ALA A 37 -6.14 -12.36 26.46
N ASN A 38 -6.89 -11.27 26.68
CA ASN A 38 -8.34 -11.27 26.85
C ASN A 38 -8.99 -10.24 25.89
N HIS A 39 -10.32 -10.11 25.93
CA HIS A 39 -11.11 -9.14 25.15
C HIS A 39 -11.52 -7.92 25.99
N LEU A 40 -10.66 -7.50 26.93
CA LEU A 40 -10.96 -6.34 27.77
C LEU A 40 -10.81 -5.06 26.93
N THR A 41 -11.76 -4.14 27.09
CA THR A 41 -11.94 -2.96 26.25
C THR A 41 -12.15 -1.70 27.09
N GLY A 42 -12.14 -0.54 26.42
CA GLY A 42 -12.40 0.75 27.03
C GLY A 42 -11.18 1.36 27.74
N PRO A 43 -11.37 2.49 28.44
CA PRO A 43 -10.28 3.15 29.15
C PRO A 43 -9.85 2.41 30.41
N LEU A 44 -8.59 2.60 30.79
CA LEU A 44 -8.08 2.08 32.05
C LEU A 44 -8.77 2.83 33.22
N PRO A 45 -9.45 2.15 34.15
CA PRO A 45 -10.26 2.82 35.17
C PRO A 45 -9.43 3.66 36.16
N ALA A 46 -9.82 4.90 36.41
CA ALA A 46 -9.19 5.77 37.42
C ALA A 46 -9.25 5.16 38.84
N GLY A 47 -10.24 4.31 39.11
CA GLY A 47 -10.37 3.55 40.36
C GLY A 47 -9.26 2.55 40.63
N LEU A 48 -8.33 2.29 39.68
CA LEU A 48 -7.20 1.38 39.89
C LEU A 48 -6.30 1.77 41.06
N GLN A 49 -6.23 3.05 41.42
CA GLN A 49 -5.51 3.51 42.61
C GLN A 49 -5.99 2.86 43.92
N ASN A 50 -7.22 2.30 43.93
CA ASN A 50 -7.78 1.62 45.10
C ASN A 50 -7.13 0.26 45.37
N PHE A 51 -6.39 -0.32 44.41
CA PHE A 51 -5.66 -1.58 44.59
C PHE A 51 -4.34 -1.37 45.35
N LYS A 52 -4.44 -1.01 46.64
CA LYS A 52 -3.31 -0.55 47.47
C LYS A 52 -2.17 -1.57 47.62
N SER A 53 -2.44 -2.86 47.51
CA SER A 53 -1.45 -3.93 47.71
C SER A 53 -0.82 -4.45 46.42
N LEU A 54 -1.21 -3.91 45.25
CA LEU A 54 -0.82 -4.47 43.96
C LEU A 54 0.65 -4.19 43.64
N THR A 55 1.37 -5.25 43.29
CA THR A 55 2.79 -5.24 42.90
C THR A 55 3.02 -5.59 41.44
N PHE A 56 2.04 -6.23 40.79
CA PHE A 56 2.06 -6.54 39.36
C PHE A 56 0.71 -6.23 38.72
N LEU A 57 0.75 -5.42 37.67
CA LEU A 57 -0.37 -5.19 36.75
C LEU A 57 0.07 -5.57 35.33
N GLY A 58 -0.44 -6.70 34.83
CA GLY A 58 -0.22 -7.16 33.47
C GLY A 58 -1.51 -7.25 32.68
N ILE A 59 -1.66 -6.42 31.65
CA ILE A 59 -2.85 -6.37 30.79
C ILE A 59 -2.46 -6.49 29.30
N GLU A 60 -1.30 -7.09 29.02
CA GLU A 60 -0.76 -7.24 27.65
C GLU A 60 -1.77 -7.94 26.72
N ALA A 61 -1.81 -7.55 25.43
CA ALA A 61 -2.66 -8.17 24.41
C ALA A 61 -4.15 -8.14 24.76
N ASN A 62 -4.69 -6.94 24.94
CA ASN A 62 -6.13 -6.65 25.10
C ASN A 62 -6.51 -5.53 24.12
N GLN A 63 -7.67 -4.90 24.31
CA GLN A 63 -8.22 -3.83 23.49
C GLN A 63 -8.48 -2.57 24.34
N PHE A 64 -7.69 -2.35 25.39
CA PHE A 64 -7.78 -1.12 26.19
C PHE A 64 -7.38 0.10 25.34
N SER A 65 -8.09 1.21 25.50
CA SER A 65 -7.94 2.42 24.70
C SER A 65 -7.93 3.69 25.56
N GLY A 66 -7.74 4.86 24.95
CA GLY A 66 -7.66 6.14 25.67
C GLY A 66 -6.32 6.36 26.40
N PRO A 67 -6.19 7.47 27.15
CA PRO A 67 -4.97 7.81 27.87
C PRO A 67 -4.78 6.95 29.12
N ILE A 68 -3.52 6.82 29.56
CA ILE A 68 -3.23 6.25 30.87
C ILE A 68 -3.66 7.26 31.94
N PRO A 69 -4.50 6.88 32.92
CA PRO A 69 -4.98 7.78 33.97
C PRO A 69 -3.85 8.21 34.92
N ASP A 70 -3.89 9.46 35.37
CA ASP A 70 -2.94 10.03 36.33
C ASP A 70 -2.91 9.24 37.65
N GLU A 71 -4.05 8.68 38.05
CA GLU A 71 -4.25 7.88 39.25
C GLU A 71 -3.38 6.62 39.28
N LEU A 72 -2.94 6.11 38.13
CA LEU A 72 -2.02 4.97 38.07
C LEU A 72 -0.70 5.28 38.79
N GLY A 73 -0.27 6.55 38.81
CA GLY A 73 0.90 7.01 39.55
C GLY A 73 0.77 6.90 41.08
N SER A 74 -0.43 6.70 41.63
CA SER A 74 -0.65 6.49 43.06
C SER A 74 -0.35 5.06 43.51
N MET A 75 -0.18 4.11 42.58
CA MET A 75 0.04 2.69 42.87
C MET A 75 1.52 2.38 43.16
N THR A 76 2.11 3.03 44.16
CA THR A 76 3.56 3.04 44.43
C THR A 76 4.17 1.68 44.79
N ASN A 77 3.36 0.67 45.10
CA ASN A 77 3.79 -0.71 45.36
C ASN A 77 4.07 -1.50 44.07
N LEU A 78 3.71 -0.97 42.89
CA LEU A 78 3.96 -1.63 41.62
C LEU A 78 5.45 -1.84 41.36
N THR A 79 5.79 -3.10 41.08
CA THR A 79 7.11 -3.54 40.65
C THR A 79 7.12 -3.94 39.17
N LYS A 80 5.97 -4.30 38.61
CA LYS A 80 5.82 -4.70 37.21
C LYS A 80 4.57 -4.08 36.62
N LEU A 81 4.71 -3.42 35.49
CA LEU A 81 3.62 -2.78 34.76
C LEU A 81 3.72 -3.12 33.28
N HIS A 82 2.85 -4.01 32.80
CA HIS A 82 2.85 -4.52 31.43
C HIS A 82 1.57 -4.10 30.71
N LEU A 83 1.71 -3.18 29.77
CA LEU A 83 0.63 -2.54 29.02
C LEU A 83 0.71 -2.83 27.51
N ALA A 84 1.67 -3.66 27.08
CA ALA A 84 2.00 -3.86 25.68
C ALA A 84 0.84 -4.46 24.85
N SER A 85 0.79 -4.14 23.55
CA SER A 85 -0.23 -4.62 22.62
C SER A 85 -1.66 -4.27 23.06
N ASN A 86 -1.92 -2.98 23.19
CA ASN A 86 -3.24 -2.37 23.42
C ASN A 86 -3.41 -1.19 22.45
N GLN A 87 -4.43 -0.35 22.66
CA GLN A 87 -4.75 0.84 21.87
C GLN A 87 -4.60 2.12 22.71
N PHE A 88 -3.73 2.13 23.72
CA PHE A 88 -3.52 3.31 24.56
C PHE A 88 -2.99 4.48 23.74
N ASN A 89 -3.46 5.68 24.03
CA ASN A 89 -3.07 6.92 23.35
C ASN A 89 -2.67 8.02 24.35
N GLY A 90 -2.43 9.24 23.86
CA GLY A 90 -1.98 10.35 24.69
C GLY A 90 -0.54 10.18 25.19
N SER A 91 -0.07 11.08 26.04
CA SER A 91 1.27 11.00 26.64
C SER A 91 1.30 10.11 27.88
N LEU A 92 2.46 9.53 28.20
CA LEU A 92 2.64 8.89 29.51
C LEU A 92 2.53 9.95 30.64
N PRO A 93 1.68 9.72 31.66
CA PRO A 93 1.48 10.65 32.76
C PRO A 93 2.73 10.93 33.59
N ILE A 94 2.96 12.20 33.92
CA ILE A 94 4.04 12.63 34.82
C ILE A 94 3.94 11.98 36.21
N THR A 95 2.74 11.59 36.64
CA THR A 95 2.50 10.92 37.93
C THR A 95 3.17 9.54 38.01
N LEU A 96 3.46 8.88 36.88
CA LEU A 96 4.21 7.61 36.86
C LEU A 96 5.62 7.75 37.43
N ALA A 97 6.16 8.98 37.53
CA ALA A 97 7.40 9.27 38.23
C ALA A 97 7.42 8.77 39.69
N ARG A 98 6.24 8.63 40.32
CA ARG A 98 6.07 8.18 41.72
C ARG A 98 6.26 6.67 41.89
N LEU A 99 6.24 5.89 40.80
CA LEU A 99 6.36 4.42 40.82
C LEU A 99 7.82 3.96 40.96
N VAL A 100 8.51 4.45 41.99
CA VAL A 100 9.96 4.26 42.22
C VAL A 100 10.39 2.81 42.42
N ASN A 101 9.43 1.91 42.72
CA ASN A 101 9.67 0.48 42.92
C ASN A 101 9.61 -0.36 41.63
N LEU A 102 9.36 0.27 40.47
CA LEU A 102 9.28 -0.43 39.19
C LEU A 102 10.58 -1.13 38.83
N LYS A 103 10.44 -2.40 38.43
CA LYS A 103 11.50 -3.31 37.96
C LYS A 103 11.30 -3.69 36.49
N ASP A 104 10.07 -3.76 36.00
CA ASP A 104 9.76 -4.19 34.64
C ASP A 104 8.60 -3.34 34.08
N PHE A 105 8.89 -2.57 33.02
CA PHE A 105 7.92 -1.69 32.38
C PHE A 105 7.88 -1.96 30.87
N ARG A 106 6.68 -2.27 30.37
CA ARG A 106 6.45 -2.65 28.96
C ARG A 106 5.26 -1.91 28.41
N VAL A 107 5.48 -1.11 27.37
CA VAL A 107 4.47 -0.25 26.74
C VAL A 107 4.46 -0.35 25.22
N SER A 108 5.17 -1.33 24.66
CA SER A 108 5.27 -1.57 23.23
C SER A 108 3.92 -1.77 22.54
N ASP A 109 3.87 -1.56 21.22
CA ASP A 109 2.68 -1.82 20.39
C ASP A 109 1.42 -1.13 20.95
N ASN A 110 1.48 0.21 21.02
CA ASN A 110 0.42 1.11 21.45
C ASN A 110 0.49 2.40 20.61
N ASN A 111 -0.46 3.32 20.81
CA ASN A 111 -0.61 4.56 20.05
C ASN A 111 -0.25 5.80 20.90
N PHE A 112 0.75 5.69 21.78
CA PHE A 112 1.16 6.82 22.61
C PHE A 112 1.68 7.98 21.76
N SER A 113 1.59 9.18 22.32
CA SER A 113 2.11 10.43 21.76
C SER A 113 3.13 11.06 22.71
N GLY A 114 3.86 12.07 22.22
CA GLY A 114 4.88 12.76 23.01
C GLY A 114 6.20 12.00 23.07
N THR A 115 7.05 12.36 24.04
CA THR A 115 8.44 11.87 24.14
C THR A 115 8.60 10.82 25.24
N ILE A 116 9.68 10.04 25.17
CA ILE A 116 10.14 9.19 26.27
C ILE A 116 10.42 10.10 27.49
N PRO A 117 9.69 9.95 28.62
CA PRO A 117 9.78 10.94 29.68
C PRO A 117 11.04 10.84 30.54
N ALA A 118 11.60 12.00 30.92
CA ALA A 118 12.83 12.07 31.73
C ALA A 118 12.69 11.43 33.13
N TYR A 119 11.48 11.36 33.68
CA TYR A 119 11.23 10.74 34.97
C TYR A 119 11.45 9.22 35.00
N ILE A 120 11.63 8.55 33.86
CA ILE A 120 12.03 7.13 33.82
C ILE A 120 13.32 6.92 34.63
N GLY A 121 14.21 7.93 34.68
CA GLY A 121 15.40 7.91 35.52
C GLY A 121 15.16 7.88 37.04
N ASN A 122 13.91 8.06 37.50
CA ASN A 122 13.53 7.94 38.92
C ASN A 122 13.27 6.47 39.33
N TRP A 123 13.12 5.57 38.37
CA TRP A 123 12.90 4.15 38.62
C TRP A 123 14.24 3.44 38.83
N PHE A 124 14.98 3.78 39.87
CA PHE A 124 16.35 3.30 40.12
C PHE A 124 16.47 1.77 40.16
N GLY A 125 15.38 1.06 40.50
CA GLY A 125 15.31 -0.40 40.54
C GLY A 125 14.96 -1.06 39.21
N VAL A 126 14.76 -0.29 38.12
CA VAL A 126 14.28 -0.83 36.85
C VAL A 126 15.31 -1.74 36.19
N GLN A 127 14.85 -2.90 35.76
CA GLN A 127 15.64 -3.96 35.14
C GLN A 127 15.27 -4.16 33.67
N ARG A 128 14.00 -3.95 33.30
CA ARG A 128 13.53 -4.08 31.91
C ARG A 128 12.70 -2.88 31.48
N LEU A 129 13.08 -2.29 30.36
CA LEU A 129 12.36 -1.23 29.66
C LEU A 129 12.11 -1.65 28.22
N HIS A 130 10.85 -1.92 27.87
CA HIS A 130 10.44 -2.28 26.51
C HIS A 130 9.51 -1.20 25.95
N ILE A 131 10.01 -0.48 24.94
CA ILE A 131 9.39 0.68 24.29
C ILE A 131 9.62 0.56 22.76
N HIS A 132 9.19 -0.54 22.16
CA HIS A 132 9.24 -0.71 20.70
C HIS A 132 7.86 -0.46 20.09
N ALA A 133 7.79 0.27 18.99
CA ALA A 133 6.53 0.59 18.30
C ALA A 133 5.42 1.14 19.23
N SER A 134 5.79 1.94 20.23
CA SER A 134 4.84 2.47 21.22
C SER A 134 4.23 3.81 20.83
N GLY A 135 4.77 4.47 19.79
CA GLY A 135 4.44 5.85 19.40
C GLY A 135 5.22 6.94 20.17
N LEU A 136 5.88 6.60 21.29
CA LEU A 136 6.73 7.52 22.03
C LEU A 136 7.98 7.87 21.25
N LYS A 137 8.23 9.17 21.05
CA LYS A 137 9.38 9.70 20.32
C LYS A 137 10.56 10.00 21.26
N GLY A 138 11.74 10.18 20.68
CA GLY A 138 12.92 10.63 21.38
C GLY A 138 12.84 12.09 21.85
N PRO A 139 13.91 12.57 22.52
CA PRO A 139 15.17 11.87 22.76
C PRO A 139 15.04 10.76 23.83
N ILE A 140 16.03 9.85 23.90
CA ILE A 140 16.22 9.05 25.11
C ILE A 140 16.76 10.00 26.18
N PRO A 141 16.07 10.20 27.32
CA PRO A 141 16.52 11.17 28.32
C PRO A 141 17.87 10.77 28.92
N GLU A 142 18.75 11.74 29.17
CA GLU A 142 20.03 11.52 29.88
C GLU A 142 19.84 10.86 31.25
N ALA A 143 18.66 11.04 31.85
CA ALA A 143 18.27 10.39 33.10
C ALA A 143 18.33 8.85 33.03
N VAL A 144 18.30 8.24 31.84
CA VAL A 144 18.53 6.79 31.65
C VAL A 144 19.92 6.35 32.13
N ALA A 145 20.92 7.24 32.12
CA ALA A 145 22.24 6.97 32.69
C ALA A 145 22.19 6.64 34.20
N ARG A 146 21.13 7.04 34.92
CA ARG A 146 20.96 6.77 36.36
C ARG A 146 20.51 5.33 36.65
N LEU A 147 20.07 4.58 35.63
CA LEU A 147 19.44 3.27 35.79
C LEU A 147 20.47 2.14 35.90
N LYS A 148 21.17 2.07 37.04
CA LYS A 148 22.30 1.15 37.26
C LYS A 148 21.93 -0.35 37.26
N ASN A 149 20.65 -0.68 37.41
CA ASN A 149 20.13 -2.05 37.47
C ASN A 149 19.53 -2.54 36.14
N LEU A 150 19.63 -1.74 35.08
CA LEU A 150 19.01 -2.05 33.80
C LEU A 150 19.70 -3.25 33.15
N ASN A 151 18.93 -4.32 32.93
CA ASN A 151 19.37 -5.57 32.30
C ASN A 151 18.96 -5.61 30.82
N GLU A 152 17.77 -5.10 30.49
CA GLU A 152 17.23 -5.08 29.14
C GLU A 152 16.68 -3.68 28.80
N LEU A 153 17.27 -3.06 27.79
CA LEU A 153 16.77 -1.85 27.18
C LEU A 153 16.39 -2.16 25.73
N ARG A 154 15.09 -2.06 25.42
CA ARG A 154 14.60 -2.28 24.07
C ARG A 154 13.77 -1.09 23.62
N ILE A 155 14.34 -0.27 22.76
CA ILE A 155 13.68 0.86 22.11
C ILE A 155 13.86 0.65 20.60
N SER A 156 12.75 0.61 19.87
CA SER A 156 12.83 0.50 18.42
C SER A 156 11.65 1.14 17.72
N ASP A 157 11.84 1.39 16.42
CA ASP A 157 10.78 1.83 15.51
C ASP A 157 10.12 3.12 16.03
N THR A 158 10.98 4.10 16.33
CA THR A 158 10.63 5.43 16.83
C THR A 158 11.64 6.46 16.33
N THR A 159 11.45 7.74 16.62
CA THR A 159 12.18 8.83 15.95
C THR A 159 12.54 9.95 16.90
N GLY A 160 13.50 10.81 16.52
CA GLY A 160 13.98 11.91 17.37
C GLY A 160 15.00 11.49 18.43
N ILE A 161 15.56 10.27 18.36
CA ILE A 161 16.66 9.85 19.24
C ILE A 161 17.99 10.33 18.67
N ASN A 162 18.30 10.00 17.41
CA ASN A 162 19.40 10.50 16.57
C ASN A 162 20.85 10.37 17.08
N VAL A 163 21.05 10.28 18.40
CA VAL A 163 22.33 10.26 19.11
C VAL A 163 22.34 9.09 20.09
N PHE A 164 23.49 8.44 20.22
CA PHE A 164 23.67 7.35 21.18
C PHE A 164 23.49 7.85 22.62
N PRO A 165 22.65 7.18 23.45
CA PRO A 165 22.47 7.56 24.84
C PRO A 165 23.67 7.13 25.69
N ILE A 166 24.03 7.94 26.69
CA ILE A 166 25.00 7.52 27.72
C ILE A 166 24.34 6.45 28.59
N LEU A 167 24.90 5.23 28.58
CA LEU A 167 24.43 4.11 29.37
C LEU A 167 25.48 3.77 30.43
N SER A 168 25.12 3.87 31.71
CA SER A 168 26.04 3.62 32.83
C SER A 168 25.81 2.27 33.54
N SER A 169 24.81 1.49 33.12
CA SER A 169 24.52 0.18 33.72
C SER A 169 25.49 -0.88 33.20
N GLY A 170 26.31 -1.43 34.10
CA GLY A 170 27.14 -2.60 33.81
C GLY A 170 26.34 -3.91 33.76
N ALA A 171 25.04 -3.90 34.11
CA ALA A 171 24.19 -5.08 34.15
C ALA A 171 23.47 -5.38 32.83
N ILE A 172 23.57 -4.49 31.82
CA ILE A 172 22.88 -4.65 30.53
C ILE A 172 23.34 -5.94 29.85
N GLN A 173 22.38 -6.82 29.58
CA GLN A 173 22.55 -8.05 28.82
C GLN A 173 21.95 -7.94 27.41
N THR A 174 20.89 -7.14 27.25
CA THR A 174 20.26 -6.89 25.94
C THR A 174 20.08 -5.39 25.73
N LEU A 175 20.66 -4.90 24.64
CA LEU A 175 20.51 -3.53 24.16
C LEU A 175 19.94 -3.56 22.74
N THR A 176 18.72 -3.07 22.57
CA THR A 176 18.10 -2.85 21.26
C THR A 176 17.80 -1.37 21.11
N LEU A 177 18.46 -0.74 20.14
CA LEU A 177 18.23 0.64 19.67
C LEU A 177 18.06 0.60 18.14
N ARG A 178 17.06 -0.15 17.67
CA ARG A 178 16.84 -0.45 16.25
C ARG A 178 15.92 0.56 15.61
N ASN A 179 16.22 1.03 14.40
CA ASN A 179 15.34 1.95 13.67
C ASN A 179 14.90 3.15 14.52
N VAL A 180 15.89 3.80 15.15
CA VAL A 180 15.67 5.00 15.99
C VAL A 180 16.36 6.25 15.46
N GLY A 181 17.00 6.13 14.30
CA GLY A 181 17.69 7.21 13.60
C GLY A 181 19.09 7.52 14.13
N LEU A 182 19.72 6.63 14.92
CA LEU A 182 21.08 6.86 15.43
C LEU A 182 22.05 7.15 14.30
N SER A 183 22.95 8.10 14.51
CA SER A 183 23.97 8.49 13.54
C SER A 183 25.35 8.63 14.20
N GLY A 184 26.39 8.63 13.37
CA GLY A 184 27.78 8.69 13.84
C GLY A 184 28.33 7.30 14.25
N PRO A 185 29.53 7.25 14.85
CA PRO A 185 30.16 6.00 15.25
C PRO A 185 29.48 5.35 16.45
N ILE A 186 29.55 4.02 16.51
CA ILE A 186 29.18 3.25 17.71
C ILE A 186 30.19 3.58 18.81
N PRO A 187 29.75 4.08 19.98
CA PRO A 187 30.68 4.42 21.05
C PRO A 187 31.43 3.20 21.59
N SER A 188 32.74 3.33 21.81
CA SER A 188 33.61 2.23 22.22
C SER A 188 33.21 1.56 23.54
N TYR A 189 32.56 2.30 24.45
CA TYR A 189 32.09 1.75 25.72
C TYR A 189 31.04 0.65 25.53
N ILE A 190 30.28 0.65 24.42
CA ILE A 190 29.27 -0.38 24.11
C ILE A 190 29.94 -1.74 23.94
N TRP A 191 31.05 -1.80 23.20
CA TRP A 191 31.83 -3.03 22.98
C TRP A 191 32.52 -3.52 24.26
N SER A 192 32.78 -2.61 25.21
CA SER A 192 33.41 -2.95 26.49
C SER A 192 32.42 -3.37 27.60
N MET A 193 31.11 -3.40 27.31
CA MET A 193 30.11 -3.76 28.31
C MET A 193 30.25 -5.23 28.74
N PRO A 194 30.50 -5.53 30.03
CA PRO A 194 30.95 -6.85 30.47
C PRO A 194 29.89 -7.95 30.36
N ASN A 195 28.61 -7.57 30.44
CA ASN A 195 27.48 -8.51 30.47
C ASN A 195 26.65 -8.52 29.18
N LEU A 196 27.02 -7.70 28.19
CA LEU A 196 26.23 -7.51 26.97
C LEU A 196 26.30 -8.78 26.11
N LYS A 197 25.13 -9.41 25.91
CA LYS A 197 24.99 -10.63 25.10
C LYS A 197 24.30 -10.37 23.78
N ASN A 198 23.28 -9.51 23.79
CA ASN A 198 22.49 -9.18 22.61
C ASN A 198 22.57 -7.69 22.33
N LEU A 199 23.13 -7.33 21.19
CA LEU A 199 23.22 -5.97 20.70
C LEU A 199 22.47 -5.88 19.37
N ASP A 200 21.47 -5.02 19.31
CA ASP A 200 20.72 -4.73 18.07
C ASP A 200 20.71 -3.22 17.83
N LEU A 201 21.46 -2.82 16.80
CA LEU A 201 21.59 -1.44 16.31
C LEU A 201 21.17 -1.35 14.85
N SER A 202 20.34 -2.29 14.39
CA SER A 202 19.94 -2.39 12.99
C SER A 202 19.09 -1.21 12.52
N PHE A 203 19.11 -0.96 11.21
CA PHE A 203 18.29 0.05 10.52
C PHE A 203 18.50 1.47 11.05
N ASN A 204 19.75 1.88 11.25
CA ASN A 204 20.12 3.23 11.68
C ASN A 204 21.02 3.90 10.62
N LYS A 205 21.63 5.02 10.97
CA LYS A 205 22.55 5.82 10.15
C LYS A 205 23.98 5.76 10.71
N LEU A 206 24.37 4.63 11.31
CA LEU A 206 25.66 4.51 11.99
C LEU A 206 26.80 4.43 10.98
N THR A 207 27.91 5.06 11.32
CA THR A 207 29.12 5.16 10.49
C THR A 207 30.34 4.59 11.23
N GLY A 208 31.49 4.54 10.56
CA GLY A 208 32.73 4.08 11.17
C GLY A 208 33.02 2.60 10.89
N GLY A 209 34.16 2.15 11.41
CA GLY A 209 34.69 0.81 11.18
C GLY A 209 34.31 -0.20 12.26
N VAL A 210 34.48 -1.47 11.91
CA VAL A 210 34.25 -2.63 12.81
C VAL A 210 35.54 -3.17 13.43
N GLN A 211 36.56 -2.32 13.56
CA GLN A 211 37.86 -2.69 14.15
C GLN A 211 37.72 -3.06 15.63
N GLU A 212 36.71 -2.53 16.33
CA GLU A 212 36.40 -2.81 17.75
C GLU A 212 35.53 -4.07 17.95
N LEU A 213 35.20 -4.82 16.89
CA LEU A 213 34.47 -6.10 17.02
C LEU A 213 35.26 -7.18 17.76
N GLU A 214 36.54 -6.95 18.12
CA GLU A 214 37.40 -7.90 18.83
C GLU A 214 36.76 -8.49 20.11
N LYS A 215 35.74 -7.83 20.66
CA LYS A 215 34.91 -8.27 21.80
C LYS A 215 33.40 -8.15 21.51
N ALA A 216 32.94 -8.54 20.33
CA ALA A 216 31.54 -8.46 19.97
C ALA A 216 30.64 -9.29 20.93
N PRO A 217 29.45 -8.79 21.31
CA PRO A 217 28.44 -9.58 22.01
C PRO A 217 28.03 -10.83 21.23
N ALA A 218 27.57 -11.85 21.96
CA ALA A 218 27.19 -13.15 21.41
C ALA A 218 26.20 -13.08 20.23
N ASN A 219 25.27 -12.12 20.24
CA ASN A 219 24.41 -11.79 19.11
C ASN A 219 24.51 -10.29 18.83
N THR A 220 24.99 -9.92 17.64
CA THR A 220 25.24 -8.53 17.24
C THR A 220 24.59 -8.26 15.89
N TYR A 221 23.61 -7.36 15.85
CA TYR A 221 22.87 -6.98 14.64
C TYR A 221 23.17 -5.53 14.27
N LEU A 222 23.86 -5.34 13.14
CA LEU A 222 24.26 -4.04 12.59
C LEU A 222 23.68 -3.82 11.18
N THR A 223 22.72 -4.65 10.76
CA THR A 223 22.15 -4.60 9.42
C THR A 223 21.53 -3.23 9.10
N GLY A 224 21.65 -2.76 7.85
CA GLY A 224 21.01 -1.53 7.40
C GLY A 224 21.61 -0.27 8.05
N ASN A 225 22.92 -0.10 7.94
CA ASN A 225 23.66 1.06 8.43
C ASN A 225 24.60 1.60 7.33
N MET A 226 25.46 2.57 7.67
CA MET A 226 26.49 3.14 6.80
C MET A 226 27.90 2.77 7.28
N LEU A 227 28.06 1.62 7.94
CA LEU A 227 29.37 1.17 8.42
C LEU A 227 30.29 0.83 7.25
N SER A 228 31.57 1.12 7.39
CA SER A 228 32.55 0.95 6.31
C SER A 228 33.93 0.58 6.83
N GLY A 229 34.86 0.24 5.95
CA GLY A 229 36.22 -0.18 6.31
C GLY A 229 36.53 -1.61 5.91
N ASN A 230 37.77 -2.04 6.16
CA ASN A 230 38.25 -3.36 5.77
C ASN A 230 37.89 -4.42 6.82
N VAL A 231 37.24 -5.49 6.38
CA VAL A 231 36.71 -6.56 7.22
C VAL A 231 37.64 -7.81 7.21
N GLY A 232 38.57 -7.88 6.26
CA GLY A 232 39.30 -9.09 5.85
C GLY A 232 40.20 -9.77 6.89
N SER A 233 40.59 -9.10 7.97
CA SER A 233 41.35 -9.69 9.10
C SER A 233 40.59 -9.69 10.42
N ALA A 234 39.48 -8.94 10.52
CA ALA A 234 38.72 -8.81 11.75
C ALA A 234 37.82 -10.04 11.98
N LEU A 235 37.09 -10.51 10.95
CA LEU A 235 36.10 -11.59 11.12
C LEU A 235 36.67 -13.00 11.30
N SER A 236 37.96 -13.21 11.09
CA SER A 236 38.63 -14.49 11.36
C SER A 236 38.60 -14.89 12.84
N ILE A 237 38.37 -13.93 13.76
CA ILE A 237 38.50 -14.09 15.21
C ILE A 237 37.16 -14.46 15.89
N TYR A 238 36.03 -14.40 15.17
CA TYR A 238 34.67 -14.50 15.75
C TYR A 238 33.98 -15.82 15.41
N GLU A 239 34.50 -16.96 15.85
CA GLU A 239 33.87 -18.27 15.59
C GLU A 239 32.65 -18.55 16.48
N GLU A 240 32.51 -17.85 17.61
CA GLU A 240 31.47 -18.13 18.62
C GLU A 240 30.30 -17.12 18.64
N ALA A 241 30.43 -15.95 18.01
CA ALA A 241 29.40 -14.90 18.01
C ALA A 241 28.58 -14.89 16.71
N ASN A 242 27.28 -14.63 16.82
CA ASN A 242 26.39 -14.41 15.69
C ASN A 242 26.39 -12.93 15.31
N ILE A 243 26.91 -12.59 14.13
CA ILE A 243 27.10 -11.19 13.71
C ILE A 243 26.36 -10.92 12.38
N ASP A 244 25.49 -9.94 12.36
CA ASP A 244 24.85 -9.45 11.14
C ASP A 244 25.41 -8.09 10.74
N ILE A 245 26.09 -8.05 9.60
CA ILE A 245 26.63 -6.82 8.99
C ILE A 245 26.03 -6.56 7.61
N SER A 246 24.88 -7.18 7.30
CA SER A 246 24.21 -7.01 6.01
C SER A 246 23.83 -5.54 5.74
N TYR A 247 23.65 -5.16 4.47
CA TYR A 247 23.30 -3.79 4.07
C TYR A 247 24.19 -2.70 4.71
N ASN A 248 25.49 -2.77 4.40
CA ASN A 248 26.52 -1.83 4.85
C ASN A 248 27.56 -1.60 3.73
N ASN A 249 28.58 -0.77 3.98
CA ASN A 249 29.54 -0.27 2.99
C ASN A 249 30.98 -0.76 3.25
N PHE A 250 31.19 -2.04 3.55
CA PHE A 250 32.52 -2.59 3.81
C PHE A 250 33.34 -2.91 2.55
N SER A 251 34.67 -2.93 2.70
CA SER A 251 35.61 -3.42 1.67
C SER A 251 36.12 -4.83 1.99
N TRP A 252 36.21 -5.66 0.94
CA TRP A 252 36.61 -7.07 1.03
C TRP A 252 37.85 -7.34 0.18
N SER A 253 38.78 -8.16 0.69
CA SER A 253 40.13 -8.30 0.11
C SER A 253 40.25 -9.33 -1.03
N SER A 254 39.29 -10.23 -1.26
CA SER A 254 39.23 -11.06 -2.49
C SER A 254 38.07 -12.07 -2.56
N THR A 255 37.59 -12.63 -1.44
CA THR A 255 36.43 -13.54 -1.41
C THR A 255 35.74 -13.50 -0.05
N CYS A 256 34.42 -13.37 -0.02
CA CYS A 256 33.66 -13.57 1.21
C CYS A 256 33.63 -15.06 1.52
N LYS A 257 34.19 -15.45 2.66
CA LYS A 257 34.00 -16.81 3.17
C LYS A 257 32.67 -16.83 3.89
N ASP A 258 31.70 -17.58 3.35
CA ASP A 258 30.42 -17.80 4.02
C ASP A 258 30.69 -18.52 5.35
N LYS A 259 30.46 -17.80 6.45
CA LYS A 259 30.46 -18.36 7.81
C LYS A 259 29.02 -18.45 8.26
N SER A 260 28.62 -19.60 8.80
CA SER A 260 27.24 -19.84 9.23
C SER A 260 26.77 -18.91 10.35
N ASN A 261 27.69 -18.31 11.09
CA ASN A 261 27.44 -17.37 12.18
C ASN A 261 27.64 -15.89 11.78
N ILE A 262 27.81 -15.58 10.49
CA ILE A 262 27.95 -14.19 10.03
C ILE A 262 27.07 -13.93 8.82
N ASN A 263 26.14 -12.98 8.94
CA ASN A 263 25.36 -12.50 7.81
C ASN A 263 26.10 -11.33 7.12
N THR A 264 26.52 -11.58 5.88
CA THR A 264 27.31 -10.65 5.05
C THR A 264 26.51 -10.14 3.84
N PHE A 265 25.21 -10.43 3.74
CA PHE A 265 24.39 -10.11 2.58
C PHE A 265 24.41 -8.60 2.27
N ARG A 266 24.79 -8.20 1.04
CA ARG A 266 24.93 -6.78 0.65
C ARG A 266 25.77 -5.93 1.62
N SER A 267 26.81 -6.50 2.19
CA SER A 267 27.71 -5.78 3.12
C SER A 267 28.79 -4.95 2.42
N SER A 268 28.82 -4.87 1.08
CA SER A 268 29.87 -4.18 0.31
C SER A 268 29.35 -3.21 -0.74
N TYR A 269 30.09 -2.11 -0.93
CA TYR A 269 29.83 -1.08 -1.94
C TYR A 269 30.49 -1.37 -3.31
N LEU A 270 31.49 -2.25 -3.37
CA LEU A 270 32.27 -2.52 -4.58
C LEU A 270 31.49 -3.43 -5.53
N LYS A 271 30.77 -2.86 -6.51
CA LYS A 271 30.35 -3.61 -7.70
C LYS A 271 31.58 -3.85 -8.57
N ASN A 272 32.05 -5.10 -8.70
CA ASN A 272 33.19 -5.38 -9.57
C ASN A 272 32.74 -5.33 -11.04
N ASN A 273 33.16 -4.29 -11.77
CA ASN A 273 32.75 -3.99 -13.15
C ASN A 273 33.03 -5.12 -14.17
N LEU A 274 33.86 -6.11 -13.83
CA LEU A 274 34.20 -7.23 -14.71
C LEU A 274 33.36 -8.49 -14.48
N ILE A 275 32.61 -8.60 -13.37
CA ILE A 275 31.91 -9.84 -12.98
C ILE A 275 30.49 -9.58 -12.42
N GLY A 276 30.07 -8.33 -12.21
CA GLY A 276 28.76 -8.01 -11.63
C GLY A 276 28.58 -8.50 -10.17
N LEU A 277 29.64 -9.01 -9.55
CA LEU A 277 29.63 -9.55 -8.19
C LEU A 277 29.45 -8.42 -7.18
N LEU A 278 28.37 -8.49 -6.39
CA LEU A 278 28.36 -8.01 -5.01
C LEU A 278 29.20 -8.99 -4.19
N PRO A 279 30.34 -8.57 -3.61
CA PRO A 279 31.03 -9.38 -2.62
C PRO A 279 30.02 -9.80 -1.56
N CYS A 280 29.87 -11.11 -1.35
CA CYS A 280 29.02 -11.70 -0.32
C CYS A 280 27.50 -11.80 -0.62
N ALA A 281 27.05 -11.55 -1.86
CA ALA A 281 25.67 -11.83 -2.29
C ALA A 281 25.51 -13.14 -3.09
N GLY A 282 26.56 -13.96 -3.17
CA GLY A 282 26.61 -15.23 -3.89
C GLY A 282 27.33 -15.16 -5.24
N PRO A 283 27.62 -16.31 -5.86
CA PRO A 283 28.36 -16.37 -7.12
C PRO A 283 27.49 -15.92 -8.32
N MET A 284 27.89 -14.87 -9.03
CA MET A 284 27.20 -14.40 -10.25
C MET A 284 27.78 -14.92 -11.57
N ASN A 285 28.47 -16.08 -11.55
CA ASN A 285 28.85 -16.71 -12.81
C ASN A 285 27.65 -17.48 -13.39
N CYS A 286 26.67 -16.72 -13.89
CA CYS A 286 25.40 -17.24 -14.40
C CYS A 286 25.64 -18.04 -15.67
N LYS A 287 25.59 -19.39 -15.57
CA LYS A 287 25.68 -20.25 -16.76
C LYS A 287 24.48 -20.08 -17.70
N ARG A 288 23.30 -19.78 -17.15
CA ARG A 288 22.04 -19.54 -17.87
C ARG A 288 21.14 -18.60 -17.06
N TYR A 289 20.40 -17.74 -17.76
CA TYR A 289 19.37 -16.89 -17.16
C TYR A 289 18.04 -17.63 -17.05
N GLN A 290 17.34 -17.42 -15.94
CA GLN A 290 16.05 -18.04 -15.67
C GLN A 290 14.90 -17.06 -15.86
N ARG A 291 13.78 -17.60 -16.33
CA ARG A 291 12.53 -16.86 -16.55
C ARG A 291 11.44 -17.20 -15.54
N SER A 292 11.71 -18.08 -14.59
CA SER A 292 10.76 -18.46 -13.54
C SER A 292 11.50 -19.03 -12.34
N LEU A 293 10.99 -18.79 -11.14
CA LEU A 293 11.48 -19.35 -9.88
C LEU A 293 10.31 -19.55 -8.94
N HIS A 294 10.23 -20.71 -8.29
CA HIS A 294 9.16 -21.04 -7.35
C HIS A 294 9.79 -21.66 -6.10
N ILE A 295 9.51 -21.11 -4.92
CA ILE A 295 10.15 -21.50 -3.65
C ILE A 295 9.07 -21.88 -2.64
N ASN A 296 9.16 -23.08 -2.03
CA ASN A 296 8.35 -23.47 -0.88
C ASN A 296 9.06 -23.06 0.41
N CYS A 297 8.74 -21.87 0.92
CA CYS A 297 9.45 -21.23 2.02
C CYS A 297 9.31 -22.04 3.32
N GLY A 298 10.44 -22.50 3.87
CA GLY A 298 10.46 -23.34 5.07
C GLY A 298 9.97 -24.79 4.83
N GLY A 299 9.86 -25.24 3.58
CA GLY A 299 9.29 -26.55 3.25
C GLY A 299 10.14 -27.37 2.28
N GLU A 300 9.76 -28.64 2.14
CA GLU A 300 10.34 -29.56 1.15
C GLU A 300 9.85 -29.24 -0.27
N SER A 301 10.55 -29.76 -1.28
CA SER A 301 10.14 -29.60 -2.68
C SER A 301 8.73 -30.17 -2.88
N THR A 302 7.85 -29.40 -3.54
CA THR A 302 6.47 -29.81 -3.78
C THR A 302 6.00 -29.41 -5.18
N THR A 303 5.10 -30.21 -5.75
CA THR A 303 4.60 -29.99 -7.11
C THR A 303 3.13 -29.65 -7.07
N VAL A 304 2.77 -28.51 -7.65
CA VAL A 304 1.39 -28.05 -7.79
C VAL A 304 0.97 -28.24 -9.24
N THR A 305 -0.17 -28.90 -9.44
CA THR A 305 -0.75 -29.07 -10.78
C THR A 305 -1.82 -28.01 -10.99
N ASN A 306 -1.68 -27.20 -12.02
CA ASN A 306 -2.68 -26.22 -12.44
C ASN A 306 -3.05 -26.43 -13.92
N THR A 307 -3.89 -25.56 -14.46
CA THR A 307 -4.31 -25.59 -15.87
C THR A 307 -3.15 -25.46 -16.86
N SER A 308 -2.03 -24.87 -16.45
CA SER A 308 -0.84 -24.66 -17.28
C SER A 308 0.14 -25.83 -17.25
N GLY A 309 -0.02 -26.78 -16.32
CA GLY A 309 0.85 -27.96 -16.16
C GLY A 309 1.28 -28.17 -14.71
N LYS A 310 2.38 -28.90 -14.52
CA LYS A 310 2.97 -29.14 -13.20
C LYS A 310 4.07 -28.12 -12.92
N ILE A 311 3.96 -27.38 -11.83
CA ILE A 311 4.96 -26.44 -11.35
C ILE A 311 5.60 -27.01 -10.08
N THR A 312 6.92 -27.14 -10.08
CA THR A 312 7.68 -27.58 -8.90
C THR A 312 8.19 -26.36 -8.15
N TYR A 313 7.83 -26.27 -6.87
CA TYR A 313 8.39 -25.32 -5.92
C TYR A 313 9.65 -25.94 -5.29
N GLU A 314 10.78 -25.25 -5.43
CA GLU A 314 12.06 -25.65 -4.86
C GLU A 314 12.00 -25.67 -3.33
N ALA A 315 12.75 -26.59 -2.73
CA ALA A 315 12.79 -26.74 -1.28
C ALA A 315 13.55 -25.59 -0.61
N ASP A 316 13.01 -25.10 0.49
CA ASP A 316 13.68 -24.20 1.43
C ASP A 316 13.66 -24.85 2.83
N ASN A 317 14.33 -26.00 2.93
CA ASN A 317 14.44 -26.81 4.14
C ASN A 317 15.78 -26.61 4.85
N SER A 318 16.54 -25.57 4.48
CA SER A 318 17.84 -25.32 5.06
C SER A 318 17.75 -24.86 6.51
N GLU A 319 18.76 -25.26 7.30
CA GLU A 319 18.93 -24.78 8.66
C GLU A 319 19.15 -23.27 8.64
N THR A 320 18.32 -22.54 9.38
CA THR A 320 18.43 -21.09 9.53
C THR A 320 18.56 -20.76 10.99
N LYS A 321 19.44 -19.81 11.28
CA LYS A 321 19.77 -19.35 12.63
C LYS A 321 19.46 -17.86 12.77
N SER A 322 19.78 -17.30 13.93
CA SER A 322 19.56 -15.89 14.23
C SER A 322 20.28 -14.92 13.29
N VAL A 323 21.36 -15.38 12.65
CA VAL A 323 22.01 -14.73 11.51
C VAL A 323 22.20 -15.79 10.44
N THR A 324 21.83 -15.50 9.20
CA THR A 324 22.02 -16.44 8.09
C THR A 324 22.22 -15.66 6.81
N ASN A 325 23.23 -16.03 6.04
CA ASN A 325 23.35 -15.70 4.62
C ASN A 325 23.62 -17.02 3.90
N GLN A 326 22.64 -17.51 3.15
CA GLN A 326 22.76 -18.80 2.47
C GLN A 326 22.34 -18.67 1.02
N HIS A 327 23.15 -19.25 0.14
CA HIS A 327 22.96 -19.23 -1.29
C HIS A 327 22.64 -20.64 -1.81
N PHE A 328 21.72 -20.70 -2.76
CA PHE A 328 21.40 -21.88 -3.55
C PHE A 328 21.84 -21.65 -5.01
N GLN A 329 21.26 -22.36 -5.97
CA GLN A 329 21.71 -22.33 -7.36
C GLN A 329 21.48 -20.97 -8.06
N ASN A 330 20.36 -20.31 -7.74
CA ASN A 330 19.75 -19.18 -8.48
C ASN A 330 18.98 -18.24 -7.53
N TRP A 331 18.99 -18.53 -6.24
CA TRP A 331 18.35 -17.72 -5.21
C TRP A 331 19.03 -17.97 -3.86
N GLY A 332 18.69 -17.18 -2.85
CA GLY A 332 19.21 -17.34 -1.51
C GLY A 332 18.35 -16.64 -0.46
N ILE A 333 18.75 -16.82 0.78
CA ILE A 333 18.08 -16.25 1.96
C ILE A 333 19.07 -15.46 2.81
N SER A 334 18.59 -14.35 3.38
CA SER A 334 19.26 -13.63 4.46
C SER A 334 18.29 -13.47 5.63
N ASN A 335 18.68 -13.94 6.82
CA ASN A 335 17.87 -13.87 8.02
C ASN A 335 18.57 -13.05 9.11
N THR A 336 17.80 -12.19 9.76
CA THR A 336 18.24 -11.32 10.86
C THR A 336 17.33 -11.50 12.07
N GLY A 337 17.94 -11.76 13.22
CA GLY A 337 17.32 -11.65 14.53
C GLY A 337 17.12 -12.99 15.25
N LEU A 338 17.22 -12.94 16.58
CA LEU A 338 17.09 -14.11 17.46
C LEU A 338 15.64 -14.33 17.93
N LEU A 339 15.10 -15.51 17.61
CA LEU A 339 13.85 -16.00 18.20
C LEU A 339 14.13 -16.72 19.53
N SER A 340 13.24 -16.55 20.52
CA SER A 340 13.44 -17.13 21.86
C SER A 340 13.47 -18.68 21.88
N ASN A 341 12.87 -19.31 20.87
CA ASN A 341 12.85 -20.75 20.69
C ASN A 341 13.80 -21.25 19.59
N ASP A 342 14.51 -20.34 18.92
CA ASP A 342 15.41 -20.62 17.78
C ASP A 342 14.75 -21.41 16.62
N ILE A 343 13.42 -21.31 16.48
CA ILE A 343 12.64 -21.98 15.42
C ILE A 343 12.28 -20.97 14.33
N TYR A 344 12.89 -21.09 13.14
CA TYR A 344 12.66 -20.19 11.99
C TYR A 344 11.76 -20.80 10.90
N THR A 345 11.37 -22.05 11.07
CA THR A 345 10.44 -22.74 10.18
C THR A 345 9.29 -23.26 11.00
N ILE A 346 8.07 -23.04 10.54
CA ILE A 346 6.88 -23.56 11.19
C ILE A 346 6.10 -24.44 10.22
N SER A 347 5.41 -25.43 10.78
CA SER A 347 4.58 -26.36 10.03
C SER A 347 3.26 -26.60 10.75
N THR A 348 2.24 -26.99 9.98
CA THR A 348 0.95 -27.40 10.49
C THR A 348 0.56 -28.77 9.94
N SER A 349 -0.02 -29.61 10.80
CA SER A 349 -0.62 -30.89 10.43
C SER A 349 -2.11 -30.78 10.10
N LEU A 350 -2.69 -29.58 10.21
CA LEU A 350 -4.11 -29.34 9.98
C LEU A 350 -4.47 -29.48 8.50
N THR A 351 -5.69 -29.95 8.25
CA THR A 351 -6.21 -30.09 6.89
C THR A 351 -6.43 -28.71 6.28
N LEU A 352 -5.85 -28.47 5.10
CA LEU A 352 -5.97 -27.19 4.42
C LEU A 352 -7.36 -27.04 3.77
N PRO A 353 -7.97 -25.84 3.79
CA PRO A 353 -9.26 -25.61 3.13
C PRO A 353 -9.16 -25.76 1.60
N GLY A 354 -10.23 -26.26 0.97
CA GLY A 354 -10.46 -26.11 -0.47
C GLY A 354 -9.44 -26.77 -1.40
N GLY A 355 -8.66 -27.76 -0.93
CA GLY A 355 -7.61 -28.38 -1.75
C GLY A 355 -6.41 -27.46 -2.00
N SER A 356 -6.16 -26.51 -1.08
CA SER A 356 -5.02 -25.59 -1.17
C SER A 356 -3.68 -26.34 -1.33
N PRO A 357 -2.70 -25.77 -2.06
CA PRO A 357 -1.40 -26.38 -2.25
C PRO A 357 -0.68 -26.75 -0.95
N ASP A 358 0.08 -27.86 -0.99
CA ASP A 358 0.82 -28.36 0.18
C ASP A 358 1.90 -27.40 0.70
N PHE A 359 2.41 -26.48 -0.13
CA PHE A 359 3.37 -25.46 0.32
C PHE A 359 2.80 -24.53 1.41
N TYR A 360 1.48 -24.46 1.58
CA TYR A 360 0.88 -23.72 2.68
C TYR A 360 0.96 -24.45 4.03
N LYS A 361 1.35 -25.73 4.08
CA LYS A 361 1.55 -26.45 5.35
C LYS A 361 2.81 -26.00 6.08
N THR A 362 3.71 -25.31 5.41
CA THR A 362 4.98 -24.81 5.94
C THR A 362 5.09 -23.31 5.72
N ALA A 363 5.87 -22.65 6.57
CA ALA A 363 6.25 -21.27 6.36
C ALA A 363 7.60 -20.98 7.01
N ARG A 364 8.39 -20.12 6.38
CA ARG A 364 9.58 -19.53 6.99
C ARG A 364 9.22 -18.26 7.73
N ARG A 365 9.87 -18.02 8.87
CA ARG A 365 9.70 -16.83 9.71
C ARG A 365 11.03 -16.29 10.20
N SER A 366 11.03 -15.05 10.69
CA SER A 366 12.19 -14.39 11.28
C SER A 366 11.81 -13.58 12.52
N ALA A 367 12.78 -13.16 13.33
CA ALA A 367 12.54 -12.23 14.43
C ALA A 367 12.53 -10.77 13.99
N ILE A 368 13.35 -10.39 12.99
CA ILE A 368 13.54 -8.99 12.60
C ILE A 368 13.36 -8.82 11.09
N SER A 369 14.21 -9.45 10.28
CA SER A 369 14.21 -9.28 8.83
C SER A 369 14.45 -10.61 8.14
N LEU A 370 13.64 -10.93 7.13
CA LEU A 370 13.78 -12.09 6.27
C LEU A 370 13.86 -11.62 4.82
N VAL A 371 14.94 -11.95 4.13
CA VAL A 371 15.17 -11.56 2.75
C VAL A 371 15.26 -12.83 1.90
N TYR A 372 14.46 -12.89 0.84
CA TYR A 372 14.68 -13.79 -0.28
C TYR A 372 15.20 -12.97 -1.45
N TYR A 373 16.27 -13.45 -2.08
CA TYR A 373 16.80 -12.82 -3.28
C TYR A 373 17.01 -13.87 -4.36
N ALA A 374 16.53 -13.57 -5.55
CA ALA A 374 16.77 -14.34 -6.76
C ALA A 374 17.86 -13.66 -7.59
N PHE A 375 18.71 -14.43 -8.24
CA PHE A 375 19.77 -13.96 -9.11
C PHE A 375 19.87 -14.83 -10.36
N CYS A 376 20.60 -14.36 -11.38
CA CYS A 376 20.59 -14.96 -12.72
C CYS A 376 19.19 -14.98 -13.35
N LEU A 377 18.35 -13.99 -13.06
CA LEU A 377 17.10 -13.77 -13.79
C LEU A 377 17.37 -13.09 -15.13
N GLU A 378 16.60 -13.40 -16.16
CA GLU A 378 16.61 -12.60 -17.39
C GLU A 378 16.10 -11.20 -17.07
N ASN A 379 16.66 -10.15 -17.69
CA ASN A 379 16.11 -8.81 -17.46
C ASN A 379 14.78 -8.66 -18.20
N GLY A 380 13.80 -8.03 -17.56
CA GLY A 380 12.47 -7.87 -18.11
C GLY A 380 11.38 -7.84 -17.03
N ALA A 381 10.14 -7.82 -17.48
CA ALA A 381 8.99 -7.77 -16.59
C ALA A 381 8.77 -9.14 -15.93
N TYR A 382 8.66 -9.14 -14.60
CA TYR A 382 8.28 -10.29 -13.78
C TYR A 382 6.99 -10.01 -13.05
N ASN A 383 6.12 -11.01 -13.04
CA ASN A 383 5.02 -11.14 -12.10
C ASN A 383 5.51 -11.89 -10.85
N VAL A 384 5.42 -11.23 -9.70
CA VAL A 384 5.86 -11.73 -8.40
C VAL A 384 4.63 -12.03 -7.55
N LYS A 385 4.49 -13.27 -7.10
CA LYS A 385 3.44 -13.71 -6.18
C LYS A 385 4.04 -14.14 -4.86
N LEU A 386 3.61 -13.49 -3.80
CA LEU A 386 3.96 -13.81 -2.42
C LEU A 386 2.78 -14.53 -1.79
N HIS A 387 3.01 -15.76 -1.35
CA HIS A 387 2.00 -16.62 -0.74
C HIS A 387 2.15 -16.61 0.77
N PHE A 388 1.07 -16.27 1.47
CA PHE A 388 0.99 -16.18 2.91
C PHE A 388 -0.15 -17.04 3.44
N MET A 389 0.05 -17.66 4.60
CA MET A 389 -1.03 -18.24 5.40
C MET A 389 -0.63 -18.22 6.87
N GLU A 390 -1.52 -17.69 7.73
CA GLU A 390 -1.27 -17.68 9.16
C GLU A 390 -1.58 -19.08 9.73
N ILE A 391 -0.51 -19.83 10.01
CA ILE A 391 -0.56 -21.21 10.51
C ILE A 391 -0.10 -21.36 11.97
N GLN A 392 0.37 -20.28 12.60
CA GLN A 392 0.81 -20.27 14.00
C GLN A 392 -0.27 -19.72 14.93
N PHE A 393 -0.91 -18.61 14.56
CA PHE A 393 -1.96 -17.96 15.37
C PHE A 393 -3.32 -18.58 15.08
N THR A 394 -3.45 -19.89 15.30
CA THR A 394 -4.65 -20.67 14.93
C THR A 394 -5.87 -20.30 15.76
N ASP A 395 -7.07 -20.53 15.21
CA ASP A 395 -8.33 -20.29 15.92
C ASP A 395 -8.76 -21.46 16.84
N GLU A 396 -7.95 -22.54 16.94
CA GLU A 396 -8.20 -23.71 17.80
C GLU A 396 -8.27 -23.34 19.28
N LYS A 397 -7.33 -22.50 19.73
CA LYS A 397 -7.37 -21.90 21.07
C LYS A 397 -7.95 -20.52 20.94
N LEU A 398 -9.11 -20.27 21.56
CA LEU A 398 -9.80 -18.99 21.42
C LEU A 398 -8.92 -17.77 21.82
N TYR A 399 -7.97 -17.89 22.75
CA TYR A 399 -7.11 -16.75 23.12
C TYR A 399 -6.05 -16.46 22.06
N SER A 400 -5.69 -17.47 21.26
CA SER A 400 -4.83 -17.30 20.08
C SER A 400 -5.50 -16.45 19.01
N ARG A 401 -6.83 -16.29 19.07
CA ARG A 401 -7.57 -15.44 18.15
C ARG A 401 -7.18 -13.97 18.24
N LEU A 402 -6.73 -13.53 19.42
CA LEU A 402 -6.23 -12.18 19.69
C LEU A 402 -4.81 -11.95 19.15
N GLY A 403 -4.13 -13.00 18.71
CA GLY A 403 -2.78 -12.91 18.15
C GLY A 403 -2.78 -12.07 16.87
N ARG A 404 -1.88 -11.07 16.81
CA ARG A 404 -1.69 -10.21 15.64
C ARG A 404 -0.25 -10.32 15.16
N ARG A 405 -0.06 -10.73 13.90
CA ARG A 405 1.25 -10.73 13.24
C ARG A 405 1.25 -9.58 12.25
N ILE A 406 2.11 -8.59 12.47
CA ILE A 406 2.14 -7.37 11.69
C ILE A 406 3.58 -7.14 11.23
N PHE A 407 3.82 -7.03 9.94
CA PHE A 407 5.15 -6.77 9.38
C PHE A 407 5.04 -6.03 8.04
N ASP A 408 6.12 -5.40 7.62
CA ASP A 408 6.22 -4.73 6.33
C ASP A 408 6.84 -5.68 5.29
N VAL A 409 6.51 -5.47 4.01
CA VAL A 409 7.09 -6.18 2.87
C VAL A 409 7.64 -5.16 1.88
N TYR A 410 8.90 -5.32 1.52
CA TYR A 410 9.62 -4.51 0.54
C TYR A 410 10.02 -5.40 -0.64
N ILE A 411 9.94 -4.86 -1.85
CA ILE A 411 10.39 -5.55 -3.06
C ILE A 411 11.31 -4.61 -3.84
N GLN A 412 12.53 -5.07 -4.11
CA GLN A 412 13.61 -4.23 -4.65
C GLN A 412 13.83 -2.93 -3.88
N GLY A 413 13.69 -2.97 -2.54
CA GLY A 413 13.86 -1.83 -1.65
C GLY A 413 12.62 -0.91 -1.53
N GLU A 414 11.61 -1.08 -2.38
CA GLU A 414 10.37 -0.29 -2.33
C GLU A 414 9.34 -0.93 -1.40
N LEU A 415 8.70 -0.12 -0.55
CA LEU A 415 7.65 -0.59 0.37
C LEU A 415 6.42 -1.05 -0.44
N PHE A 416 6.18 -2.36 -0.42
CA PHE A 416 5.05 -2.99 -1.11
C PHE A 416 3.83 -3.15 -0.21
N LEU A 417 4.01 -3.64 1.02
CA LEU A 417 2.95 -3.78 2.02
C LEU A 417 3.40 -3.19 3.34
N ARG A 418 2.59 -2.31 3.92
CA ARG A 418 2.83 -1.70 5.24
C ARG A 418 1.90 -2.30 6.27
N ASP A 419 2.41 -2.57 7.47
CA ASP A 419 1.63 -3.09 8.60
C ASP A 419 0.79 -4.32 8.21
N PHE A 420 1.33 -5.18 7.34
CA PHE A 420 0.62 -6.31 6.77
C PHE A 420 0.31 -7.36 7.84
N ASN A 421 -0.99 -7.66 7.96
CA ASN A 421 -1.49 -8.69 8.86
C ASN A 421 -2.20 -9.79 8.07
N ILE A 422 -1.55 -10.96 8.00
CA ILE A 422 -2.03 -12.11 7.21
C ILE A 422 -3.44 -12.52 7.65
N LYS A 423 -3.71 -12.54 8.95
CA LYS A 423 -4.99 -13.00 9.50
C LYS A 423 -6.14 -12.04 9.16
N GLU A 424 -5.89 -10.74 9.23
CA GLU A 424 -6.89 -9.72 8.91
C GLU A 424 -7.21 -9.74 7.41
N GLU A 425 -6.18 -9.79 6.56
CA GLU A 425 -6.35 -9.88 5.10
C GLU A 425 -7.11 -11.14 4.67
N ALA A 426 -6.83 -12.29 5.31
CA ALA A 426 -7.50 -13.54 5.01
C ALA A 426 -8.92 -13.63 5.62
N ASN A 427 -9.31 -12.67 6.47
CA ASN A 427 -10.48 -12.73 7.35
C ASN A 427 -10.55 -14.08 8.11
N GLY A 428 -9.45 -14.44 8.77
CA GLY A 428 -9.32 -15.69 9.54
C GLY A 428 -7.93 -16.34 9.48
N THR A 429 -7.82 -17.53 10.08
CA THR A 429 -6.57 -18.32 10.10
C THR A 429 -6.66 -19.49 9.11
N LEU A 430 -5.51 -20.07 8.73
CA LEU A 430 -5.46 -21.20 7.78
C LEU A 430 -6.12 -20.93 6.42
N LYS A 431 -6.17 -19.66 6.01
CA LYS A 431 -6.69 -19.22 4.71
C LYS A 431 -5.56 -18.62 3.87
N PRO A 432 -5.42 -19.02 2.60
CA PRO A 432 -4.35 -18.51 1.75
C PRO A 432 -4.59 -17.04 1.38
N VAL A 433 -3.53 -16.25 1.43
CA VAL A 433 -3.46 -14.89 0.92
C VAL A 433 -2.35 -14.84 -0.12
N VAL A 434 -2.64 -14.27 -1.29
CA VAL A 434 -1.66 -14.07 -2.35
C VAL A 434 -1.58 -12.59 -2.65
N LYS A 435 -0.37 -12.03 -2.58
CA LYS A 435 -0.09 -10.65 -2.97
C LYS A 435 0.75 -10.66 -4.24
N GLU A 436 0.27 -9.97 -5.26
CA GLU A 436 0.81 -10.01 -6.61
C GLU A 436 1.28 -8.62 -7.04
N VAL A 437 2.46 -8.55 -7.65
CA VAL A 437 3.01 -7.31 -8.22
C VAL A 437 3.78 -7.60 -9.49
N SER A 438 3.59 -6.74 -10.50
CA SER A 438 4.41 -6.75 -11.71
C SER A 438 5.49 -5.68 -11.61
N LEU A 439 6.75 -6.08 -11.79
CA LEU A 439 7.92 -5.20 -11.73
C LEU A 439 8.97 -5.59 -12.76
N ASN A 440 9.92 -4.70 -13.03
CA ASN A 440 10.97 -4.93 -14.02
C ASN A 440 12.30 -5.28 -13.34
N VAL A 441 12.88 -6.43 -13.68
CA VAL A 441 14.23 -6.81 -13.25
C VAL A 441 15.25 -6.22 -14.23
N THR A 442 16.19 -5.42 -13.73
CA THR A 442 17.16 -4.68 -14.56
C THR A 442 18.61 -5.10 -14.36
N ASP A 443 18.93 -5.73 -13.23
CA ASP A 443 20.28 -6.12 -12.83
C ASP A 443 20.39 -7.62 -12.57
N HIS A 444 19.52 -8.42 -13.19
CA HIS A 444 19.41 -9.88 -13.02
C HIS A 444 19.08 -10.34 -11.60
N VAL A 445 18.73 -9.42 -10.69
CA VAL A 445 18.45 -9.68 -9.28
C VAL A 445 17.06 -9.18 -8.91
N LEU A 446 16.35 -9.98 -8.11
CA LEU A 446 15.11 -9.59 -7.49
C LEU A 446 15.20 -9.87 -6.00
N GLU A 447 14.86 -8.88 -5.18
CA GLU A 447 14.94 -8.96 -3.73
C GLU A 447 13.56 -8.73 -3.10
N ILE A 448 13.20 -9.57 -2.15
CA ILE A 448 11.97 -9.49 -1.36
C ILE A 448 12.39 -9.49 0.11
N GLN A 449 12.13 -8.41 0.82
CA GLN A 449 12.45 -8.27 2.24
C GLN A 449 11.16 -8.16 3.05
N LEU A 450 11.06 -8.93 4.13
CA LEU A 450 10.00 -8.84 5.11
C LEU A 450 10.59 -8.33 6.42
N TYR A 451 10.03 -7.26 6.98
CA TYR A 451 10.58 -6.55 8.14
C TYR A 451 9.56 -6.41 9.27
N TRP A 452 9.95 -6.76 10.49
CA TRP A 452 9.13 -6.60 11.69
C TRP A 452 9.49 -5.34 12.47
N ALA A 453 8.66 -4.31 12.31
CA ALA A 453 8.79 -3.02 13.00
C ALA A 453 8.33 -3.03 14.48
N GLY A 454 8.34 -4.19 15.15
CA GLY A 454 7.98 -4.27 16.58
C GLY A 454 6.48 -4.29 16.89
N LYS A 455 5.60 -4.33 15.86
CA LYS A 455 4.15 -4.32 16.04
C LYS A 455 3.54 -5.72 16.15
N GLY A 456 2.36 -5.79 16.76
CA GLY A 456 1.64 -7.05 16.96
C GLY A 456 2.01 -7.76 18.26
N THR A 457 1.32 -8.86 18.53
CA THR A 457 1.38 -9.53 19.83
C THR A 457 2.63 -10.39 19.95
N THR A 458 3.42 -10.18 20.99
CA THR A 458 4.61 -11.02 21.27
C THR A 458 4.36 -12.14 22.29
N LEU A 459 3.19 -12.14 22.93
CA LEU A 459 2.82 -13.06 24.02
C LEU A 459 2.02 -14.28 23.55
N ILE A 460 1.40 -14.18 22.38
CA ILE A 460 0.42 -15.13 21.85
C ILE A 460 1.03 -15.86 20.64
N PRO A 461 0.83 -17.19 20.48
CA PRO A 461 0.21 -18.12 21.44
C PRO A 461 1.13 -18.41 22.64
N GLU A 462 2.42 -18.18 22.47
CA GLU A 462 3.45 -18.26 23.50
C GLU A 462 4.42 -17.10 23.30
N ARG A 463 5.08 -16.68 24.39
CA ARG A 463 6.00 -15.54 24.32
C ARG A 463 7.15 -15.86 23.38
N GLY A 464 7.43 -14.95 22.45
CA GLY A 464 8.48 -15.13 21.44
C GLY A 464 7.97 -15.47 20.05
N ASN A 465 6.65 -15.56 19.85
CA ASN A 465 6.04 -15.68 18.53
C ASN A 465 5.65 -14.31 18.01
N TYR A 466 6.44 -13.80 17.08
CA TYR A 466 6.25 -12.52 16.39
C TYR A 466 7.03 -12.58 15.06
N GLY A 467 7.16 -11.45 14.37
CA GLY A 467 8.00 -11.33 13.19
C GLY A 467 7.31 -11.73 11.87
N PRO A 468 7.99 -11.55 10.73
CA PRO A 468 7.43 -11.87 9.43
C PRO A 468 7.28 -13.38 9.21
N LEU A 469 6.39 -13.75 8.30
CA LEU A 469 6.12 -15.13 7.90
C LEU A 469 5.78 -15.18 6.41
N ILE A 470 6.27 -16.20 5.68
CA ILE A 470 5.93 -16.43 4.27
C ILE A 470 5.90 -17.93 3.95
N SER A 471 4.92 -18.37 3.15
CA SER A 471 4.71 -19.78 2.79
C SER A 471 5.35 -20.16 1.46
N ALA A 472 5.24 -19.29 0.44
CA ALA A 472 5.89 -19.54 -0.85
C ALA A 472 6.12 -18.26 -1.65
N ILE A 473 7.05 -18.32 -2.60
CA ILE A 473 7.34 -17.25 -3.56
C ILE A 473 7.22 -17.84 -4.96
N SER A 474 6.61 -17.10 -5.88
CA SER A 474 6.57 -17.45 -7.30
C SER A 474 6.94 -16.23 -8.13
N LEU A 475 7.99 -16.36 -8.95
CA LEU A 475 8.47 -15.36 -9.88
C LEU A 475 8.23 -15.86 -11.29
N CYS A 476 7.58 -15.05 -12.11
CA CYS A 476 7.29 -15.39 -13.49
C CYS A 476 7.67 -14.28 -14.45
N HIS A 477 8.58 -14.53 -15.39
CA HIS A 477 8.83 -13.58 -16.47
C HIS A 477 7.57 -13.48 -17.35
N SER A 478 7.07 -12.27 -17.60
CA SER A 478 5.78 -12.03 -18.28
C SER A 478 5.70 -12.69 -19.66
N SER A 479 6.83 -12.82 -20.37
CA SER A 479 6.90 -13.55 -21.66
C SER A 479 6.64 -15.07 -21.58
N ARG A 480 6.61 -15.66 -20.38
CA ARG A 480 6.33 -17.08 -20.15
C ARG A 480 4.96 -17.36 -19.55
N GLU A 481 4.17 -16.33 -19.26
CA GLU A 481 2.78 -16.56 -18.86
C GLU A 481 1.95 -17.08 -20.04
N PRO A 482 1.06 -18.08 -19.83
CA PRO A 482 0.69 -18.70 -18.56
C PRO A 482 1.53 -19.94 -18.16
N GLN A 483 2.50 -20.35 -18.98
CA GLN A 483 3.27 -21.60 -18.86
C GLN A 483 4.46 -21.51 -17.88
N CYS A 484 4.37 -20.65 -16.86
CA CYS A 484 5.42 -20.19 -15.94
C CYS A 484 6.39 -21.25 -15.35
N GLY A 485 7.24 -21.86 -16.16
CA GLY A 485 8.02 -23.03 -15.76
C GLY A 485 7.19 -24.32 -15.60
N ALA A 486 5.96 -24.36 -16.12
CA ALA A 486 5.08 -25.53 -16.01
C ALA A 486 5.50 -26.63 -17.00
N GLU A 487 5.67 -27.86 -16.50
CA GLU A 487 5.91 -29.03 -17.34
C GLU A 487 4.59 -29.56 -17.93
N ILE A 488 4.52 -29.65 -19.26
CA ILE A 488 3.36 -30.21 -19.97
C ILE A 488 3.41 -31.74 -19.85
N THR A 489 2.45 -32.34 -19.15
CA THR A 489 2.27 -33.80 -19.14
C THR A 489 1.86 -34.30 -20.52
N LYS A 490 2.78 -34.89 -21.28
CA LYS A 490 2.45 -35.73 -22.44
C LYS A 490 1.77 -37.02 -21.93
N HIS A 491 0.47 -37.16 -22.14
CA HIS A 491 -0.19 -38.45 -21.95
C HIS A 491 0.32 -39.46 -22.99
N HIS A 492 1.22 -40.36 -22.59
CA HIS A 492 1.49 -41.59 -23.33
C HIS A 492 0.42 -42.63 -22.97
N THR A 493 -0.69 -42.65 -23.71
CA THR A 493 -1.59 -43.81 -23.71
C THR A 493 -0.96 -44.94 -24.53
N LYS A 494 -0.36 -45.92 -23.87
CA LYS A 494 -0.08 -47.24 -24.46
C LYS A 494 -1.41 -47.99 -24.62
N ASN A 495 -1.98 -48.00 -25.81
CA ASN A 495 -3.05 -48.93 -26.15
C ASN A 495 -2.47 -50.06 -26.99
N THR A 496 -2.18 -51.18 -26.32
CA THR A 496 -1.83 -52.44 -26.97
C THR A 496 -3.09 -53.15 -27.46
N LEU A 497 -3.06 -53.43 -28.75
CA LEU A 497 -3.86 -54.38 -29.52
C LEU A 497 -4.20 -55.68 -28.74
N ILE A 498 -5.43 -55.82 -28.24
CA ILE A 498 -6.18 -57.08 -28.26
C ILE A 498 -7.24 -56.90 -29.34
N PHE A 499 -6.90 -57.23 -30.59
CA PHE A 499 -7.83 -57.19 -31.71
C PHE A 499 -8.38 -58.59 -31.96
N GLY A 500 -9.70 -58.70 -32.04
CA GLY A 500 -10.35 -59.90 -32.55
C GLY A 500 -11.87 -59.86 -32.46
N VAL A 501 -12.45 -59.28 -31.40
CA VAL A 501 -13.90 -59.47 -31.15
C VAL A 501 -14.68 -58.14 -31.11
N THR A 502 -14.03 -57.01 -30.83
CA THR A 502 -14.71 -55.70 -30.69
C THR A 502 -15.04 -55.01 -32.02
N GLY A 503 -14.37 -55.37 -33.12
CA GLY A 503 -14.56 -54.72 -34.43
C GLY A 503 -15.94 -54.94 -35.04
N ALA A 504 -16.54 -56.13 -34.85
CA ALA A 504 -17.85 -56.45 -35.40
C ALA A 504 -18.99 -55.71 -34.67
N VAL A 505 -18.87 -55.51 -33.36
CA VAL A 505 -19.89 -54.83 -32.55
C VAL A 505 -19.91 -53.33 -32.81
N VAL A 506 -18.73 -52.73 -33.02
CA VAL A 506 -18.60 -51.29 -33.30
C VAL A 506 -19.08 -50.94 -34.72
N ALA A 507 -18.89 -51.83 -35.70
CA ALA A 507 -19.40 -51.61 -37.05
C ALA A 507 -20.94 -51.64 -37.11
N ILE A 508 -21.58 -52.54 -36.36
CA ILE A 508 -23.05 -52.65 -36.30
C ILE A 508 -23.67 -51.46 -35.55
N THR A 509 -23.03 -50.98 -34.48
CA THR A 509 -23.52 -49.79 -33.74
C THR A 509 -23.33 -48.51 -34.53
N ILE A 510 -22.25 -48.35 -35.30
CA ILE A 510 -22.03 -47.17 -36.16
C ILE A 510 -23.03 -47.15 -37.33
N LEU A 511 -23.37 -48.30 -37.93
CA LEU A 511 -24.41 -48.39 -38.97
C LEU A 511 -25.81 -48.07 -38.42
N ALA A 512 -26.13 -48.54 -37.22
CA ALA A 512 -27.40 -48.22 -36.55
C ALA A 512 -27.49 -46.72 -36.16
N PHE A 513 -26.39 -46.14 -35.69
CA PHE A 513 -26.33 -44.71 -35.31
C PHE A 513 -26.32 -43.80 -36.55
N GLY A 514 -25.72 -44.24 -37.65
CA GLY A 514 -25.76 -43.53 -38.94
C GLY A 514 -27.16 -43.44 -39.54
N LEU A 515 -27.94 -44.53 -39.47
CA LEU A 515 -29.35 -44.54 -39.90
C LEU A 515 -30.27 -43.76 -38.95
N TYR A 516 -29.93 -43.70 -37.65
CA TYR A 516 -30.64 -42.88 -36.67
C TYR A 516 -30.35 -41.37 -36.83
N ALA A 517 -29.09 -40.99 -37.12
CA ALA A 517 -28.68 -39.61 -37.35
C ALA A 517 -29.27 -39.02 -38.64
N LEU A 518 -29.43 -39.82 -39.69
CA LEU A 518 -30.11 -39.40 -40.93
C LEU A 518 -31.61 -39.14 -40.76
N LYS A 519 -32.23 -39.58 -39.66
CA LYS A 519 -33.63 -39.28 -39.33
C LYS A 519 -33.79 -38.13 -38.32
N ARG A 520 -32.71 -37.70 -37.64
CA ARG A 520 -32.74 -36.65 -36.61
C ARG A 520 -32.17 -35.30 -37.07
N CYS A 521 -31.52 -35.23 -38.23
CA CYS A 521 -31.13 -33.98 -38.89
C CYS A 521 -32.28 -33.29 -39.65
N ARG A 522 -33.45 -33.19 -39.01
CA ARG A 522 -34.51 -32.21 -39.31
C ARG A 522 -35.09 -31.76 -37.98
N GLY A 523 -34.52 -30.70 -37.41
CA GLY A 523 -34.96 -30.12 -36.14
C GLY A 523 -33.85 -29.24 -35.56
N ASP A 524 -34.10 -27.94 -35.58
CA ASP A 524 -33.12 -26.85 -35.47
C ASP A 524 -32.61 -26.58 -34.03
N LYS A 525 -31.50 -25.84 -34.01
CA LYS A 525 -30.64 -25.36 -32.93
C LYS A 525 -31.39 -24.72 -31.76
N ASN A 526 -30.92 -25.01 -30.53
CA ASN A 526 -30.80 -24.05 -29.41
C ASN A 526 -30.40 -24.77 -28.12
N THR A 527 -29.12 -24.77 -27.77
CA THR A 527 -28.67 -25.19 -26.42
C THR A 527 -27.44 -24.47 -25.88
N THR A 528 -26.79 -23.58 -26.63
CA THR A 528 -25.58 -22.86 -26.19
C THR A 528 -25.85 -21.41 -25.77
N GLU A 529 -27.11 -21.07 -25.50
CA GLU A 529 -27.54 -19.71 -25.11
C GLU A 529 -28.14 -19.65 -23.70
N ARG A 530 -28.31 -20.80 -23.02
CA ARG A 530 -28.96 -20.88 -21.70
C ARG A 530 -28.00 -20.98 -20.51
N ASP A 531 -26.75 -21.38 -20.72
CA ASP A 531 -25.83 -21.65 -19.60
C ASP A 531 -24.96 -20.43 -19.21
N LEU A 532 -25.00 -19.33 -19.98
CA LEU A 532 -24.32 -18.06 -19.66
C LEU A 532 -25.26 -16.98 -19.07
N LYS A 533 -26.58 -17.26 -19.00
CA LYS A 533 -27.57 -16.35 -18.37
C LYS A 533 -27.70 -16.51 -16.85
N ALA A 534 -26.81 -17.27 -16.21
CA ALA A 534 -26.94 -17.65 -14.81
C ALA A 534 -26.29 -16.70 -13.77
N GLN A 535 -25.71 -15.56 -14.16
CA GLN A 535 -25.08 -14.61 -13.21
C GLN A 535 -25.26 -13.11 -13.51
N GLY A 536 -26.31 -12.70 -14.23
CA GLY A 536 -26.83 -11.32 -14.14
C GLY A 536 -25.94 -10.15 -14.60
N LEU A 537 -24.81 -10.34 -15.29
CA LEU A 537 -24.11 -9.24 -15.97
C LEU A 537 -24.42 -9.25 -17.46
N GLN A 538 -24.93 -8.12 -17.96
CA GLN A 538 -25.50 -7.95 -19.29
C GLN A 538 -24.51 -7.27 -20.25
N THR A 539 -23.22 -7.63 -20.23
CA THR A 539 -22.20 -7.05 -21.14
C THR A 539 -21.87 -8.04 -22.26
N VAL A 540 -22.01 -7.62 -23.52
CA VAL A 540 -21.82 -8.46 -24.71
C VAL A 540 -20.32 -8.62 -25.02
N CYS A 541 -19.83 -9.85 -25.19
CA CYS A 541 -18.46 -10.09 -25.65
C CYS A 541 -18.41 -10.11 -27.19
N PHE A 542 -17.65 -9.20 -27.78
CA PHE A 542 -17.39 -9.16 -29.22
C PHE A 542 -16.10 -9.90 -29.57
N THR A 543 -16.07 -10.57 -30.71
CA THR A 543 -14.84 -11.18 -31.25
C THR A 543 -13.99 -10.14 -31.98
N TRP A 544 -12.67 -10.33 -32.03
CA TRP A 544 -11.76 -9.42 -32.74
C TRP A 544 -12.15 -9.29 -34.21
N ARG A 545 -12.55 -10.40 -34.85
CA ARG A 545 -12.92 -10.41 -36.26
C ARG A 545 -14.19 -9.59 -36.54
N GLN A 546 -15.15 -9.60 -35.62
CA GLN A 546 -16.36 -8.77 -35.74
C GLN A 546 -15.99 -7.29 -35.71
N LEU A 547 -15.20 -6.86 -34.73
CA LEU A 547 -14.80 -5.45 -34.60
C LEU A 547 -13.84 -5.02 -35.71
N GLN A 548 -12.92 -5.89 -36.13
CA GLN A 548 -12.04 -5.66 -37.28
C GLN A 548 -12.84 -5.48 -38.57
N THR A 549 -13.94 -6.21 -38.76
CA THR A 549 -14.82 -6.01 -39.92
C THR A 549 -15.62 -4.72 -39.78
N ALA A 550 -16.16 -4.46 -38.59
CA ALA A 550 -16.99 -3.29 -38.30
C ALA A 550 -16.23 -1.96 -38.48
N THR A 551 -14.94 -1.91 -38.12
CA THR A 551 -14.11 -0.70 -38.23
C THR A 551 -13.36 -0.58 -39.55
N ASN A 552 -13.63 -1.45 -40.53
CA ASN A 552 -12.85 -1.59 -41.76
C ASN A 552 -11.34 -1.74 -41.50
N ASN A 553 -10.98 -2.71 -40.66
CA ASN A 553 -9.61 -2.97 -40.21
C ASN A 553 -8.95 -1.78 -39.50
N PHE A 554 -9.73 -1.05 -38.67
CA PHE A 554 -9.27 0.14 -37.93
C PHE A 554 -8.68 1.21 -38.85
N ASP A 555 -9.37 1.47 -39.97
CA ASP A 555 -8.98 2.48 -40.95
C ASP A 555 -8.81 3.85 -40.28
N GLN A 556 -7.78 4.60 -40.67
CA GLN A 556 -7.55 5.96 -40.17
C GLN A 556 -8.69 6.91 -40.56
N ALA A 557 -9.39 6.65 -41.67
CA ALA A 557 -10.59 7.40 -42.05
C ALA A 557 -11.73 7.26 -41.02
N ASN A 558 -11.74 6.19 -40.22
CA ASN A 558 -12.73 5.93 -39.18
C ASN A 558 -12.28 6.43 -37.79
N LYS A 559 -11.10 7.03 -37.67
CA LYS A 559 -10.59 7.52 -36.38
C LYS A 559 -11.39 8.74 -35.91
N LEU A 560 -11.98 8.64 -34.72
CA LEU A 560 -12.80 9.69 -34.10
C LEU A 560 -11.98 10.61 -33.18
N GLY A 561 -10.90 10.07 -32.59
CA GLY A 561 -10.02 10.81 -31.68
C GLY A 561 -8.93 9.93 -31.08
N GLU A 562 -7.91 10.56 -30.50
CA GLU A 562 -6.82 9.90 -29.76
C GLU A 562 -6.47 10.76 -28.53
N GLY A 563 -6.38 10.11 -27.37
CA GLY A 563 -6.03 10.76 -26.10
C GLY A 563 -5.10 9.89 -25.25
N GLY A 564 -4.86 10.29 -24.00
CA GLY A 564 -3.98 9.57 -23.06
C GLY A 564 -4.42 8.12 -22.74
N PHE A 565 -5.64 7.76 -23.16
CA PHE A 565 -6.31 6.51 -22.83
C PHE A 565 -6.58 5.63 -24.06
N GLY A 566 -6.00 5.96 -25.24
CA GLY A 566 -6.11 5.14 -26.45
C GLY A 566 -6.77 5.84 -27.64
N THR A 567 -6.95 5.10 -28.74
CA THR A 567 -7.55 5.59 -29.99
C THR A 567 -8.98 5.09 -30.15
N VAL A 568 -9.90 5.96 -30.58
CA VAL A 568 -11.31 5.61 -30.79
C VAL A 568 -11.62 5.58 -32.28
N PHE A 569 -12.29 4.52 -32.74
CA PHE A 569 -12.71 4.32 -34.13
C PHE A 569 -14.22 4.21 -34.23
N LYS A 570 -14.80 4.74 -35.31
CA LYS A 570 -16.17 4.47 -35.72
C LYS A 570 -16.24 3.07 -36.34
N GLY A 571 -17.31 2.34 -36.05
CA GLY A 571 -17.59 1.07 -36.70
C GLY A 571 -19.08 0.85 -36.94
N GLU A 572 -19.41 -0.09 -37.80
CA GLU A 572 -20.78 -0.53 -38.10
C GLU A 572 -20.88 -2.05 -37.91
N LEU A 573 -21.73 -2.49 -36.99
CA LEU A 573 -22.00 -3.91 -36.75
C LEU A 573 -22.82 -4.52 -37.90
N SER A 574 -22.85 -5.85 -37.99
CA SER A 574 -23.55 -6.56 -39.07
C SER A 574 -25.06 -6.32 -39.13
N ASP A 575 -25.65 -5.83 -38.05
CA ASP A 575 -27.06 -5.46 -37.95
C ASP A 575 -27.33 -3.98 -38.31
N GLY A 576 -26.29 -3.23 -38.71
CA GLY A 576 -26.36 -1.80 -39.04
C GLY A 576 -26.17 -0.87 -37.84
N THR A 577 -25.92 -1.40 -36.64
CA THR A 577 -25.69 -0.57 -35.46
C THR A 577 -24.34 0.15 -35.56
N ILE A 578 -24.36 1.48 -35.49
CA ILE A 578 -23.14 2.29 -35.45
C ILE A 578 -22.58 2.29 -34.02
N ILE A 579 -21.27 2.05 -33.89
CA ILE A 579 -20.56 1.91 -32.62
C ILE A 579 -19.29 2.75 -32.58
N ALA A 580 -18.86 3.08 -31.37
CA ALA A 580 -17.53 3.64 -31.10
C ALA A 580 -16.66 2.56 -30.44
N VAL A 581 -15.53 2.23 -31.06
CA VAL A 581 -14.58 1.22 -30.58
C VAL A 581 -13.34 1.91 -30.04
N LYS A 582 -13.19 1.94 -28.72
CA LYS A 582 -12.01 2.47 -28.03
C LYS A 582 -10.96 1.37 -27.91
N GLN A 583 -9.85 1.53 -28.61
CA GLN A 583 -8.68 0.67 -28.54
C GLN A 583 -7.71 1.20 -27.50
N LEU A 584 -7.59 0.48 -26.39
CA LEU A 584 -6.67 0.81 -25.33
C LEU A 584 -5.26 0.28 -25.67
N SER A 585 -4.24 0.96 -25.18
CA SER A 585 -2.86 0.48 -25.33
C SER A 585 -2.65 -0.78 -24.49
N SER A 586 -2.48 -1.92 -25.16
CA SER A 586 -2.19 -3.22 -24.52
C SER A 586 -0.81 -3.29 -23.86
N ASN A 587 0.05 -2.27 -24.07
CA ASN A 587 1.45 -2.26 -23.64
C ASN A 587 1.70 -1.40 -22.40
N SER A 588 0.66 -0.86 -21.75
CA SER A 588 0.79 -0.06 -20.52
C SER A 588 -0.04 -0.66 -19.36
N CYS A 589 0.55 -0.73 -18.16
CA CYS A 589 -0.18 -1.15 -16.95
C CYS A 589 -1.38 -0.23 -16.64
N GLN A 590 -1.29 1.04 -17.07
CA GLN A 590 -2.35 2.03 -16.99
C GLN A 590 -3.57 1.61 -17.84
N GLY A 591 -3.37 1.22 -19.10
CA GLY A 591 -4.44 0.82 -20.01
C GLY A 591 -5.19 -0.44 -19.57
N ASN A 592 -4.49 -1.43 -19.00
CA ASN A 592 -5.15 -2.63 -18.45
C ASN A 592 -6.02 -2.31 -17.21
N ARG A 593 -5.53 -1.43 -16.33
CA ARG A 593 -6.29 -1.01 -15.14
C ARG A 593 -7.53 -0.21 -15.53
N GLU A 594 -7.39 0.70 -16.49
CA GLU A 594 -8.49 1.48 -17.04
C GLU A 594 -9.51 0.59 -17.72
N PHE A 595 -9.09 -0.42 -18.50
CA PHE A 595 -10.00 -1.40 -19.11
C PHE A 595 -10.89 -2.10 -18.08
N VAL A 596 -10.27 -2.65 -17.02
CA VAL A 596 -11.00 -3.36 -15.97
C VAL A 596 -11.89 -2.41 -15.17
N ASN A 597 -11.41 -1.21 -14.88
CA ASN A 597 -12.19 -0.19 -14.18
C ASN A 597 -13.37 0.26 -15.02
N GLU A 598 -13.19 0.52 -16.31
CA GLU A 598 -14.25 0.99 -17.21
C GLU A 598 -15.33 -0.09 -17.39
N ILE A 599 -14.95 -1.37 -17.57
CA ILE A 599 -15.92 -2.49 -17.55
C ILE A 599 -16.60 -2.60 -16.19
N GLY A 600 -15.85 -2.60 -15.09
CA GLY A 600 -16.40 -2.82 -13.75
C GLY A 600 -17.33 -1.71 -13.26
N MET A 601 -17.08 -0.46 -13.68
CA MET A 601 -17.80 0.71 -13.20
C MET A 601 -19.02 1.05 -14.05
N ILE A 602 -18.95 0.88 -15.37
CA ILE A 602 -20.07 1.23 -16.26
C ILE A 602 -20.98 0.03 -16.59
N SER A 603 -20.52 -1.22 -16.38
CA SER A 603 -21.37 -2.40 -16.62
C SER A 603 -22.55 -2.40 -15.66
N GLY A 604 -23.74 -2.15 -16.21
CA GLY A 604 -24.98 -2.10 -15.43
C GLY A 604 -25.45 -0.69 -15.06
N LEU A 605 -24.69 0.37 -15.38
CA LEU A 605 -25.19 1.74 -15.33
C LEU A 605 -26.00 2.04 -16.60
N ASN A 606 -27.24 2.51 -16.41
CA ASN A 606 -28.10 2.93 -17.51
C ASN A 606 -28.77 4.25 -17.13
N HIS A 607 -28.27 5.35 -17.70
CA HIS A 607 -28.78 6.69 -17.44
C HIS A 607 -28.66 7.53 -18.73
N PRO A 608 -29.65 8.39 -19.05
CA PRO A 608 -29.64 9.19 -20.29
C PRO A 608 -28.41 10.07 -20.47
N ASN A 609 -27.79 10.51 -19.37
CA ASN A 609 -26.61 11.38 -19.38
C ASN A 609 -25.27 10.65 -19.11
N LEU A 610 -25.23 9.32 -19.20
CA LEU A 610 -24.00 8.53 -19.16
C LEU A 610 -23.87 7.75 -20.47
N VAL A 611 -22.65 7.63 -21.00
CA VAL A 611 -22.43 6.86 -22.23
C VAL A 611 -22.66 5.38 -21.96
N LYS A 612 -23.39 4.70 -22.85
CA LYS A 612 -23.68 3.28 -22.74
C LYS A 612 -22.55 2.43 -23.30
N LEU A 613 -22.04 1.51 -22.47
CA LEU A 613 -21.14 0.44 -22.91
C LEU A 613 -21.97 -0.72 -23.46
N TYR A 614 -21.76 -1.06 -24.74
CA TYR A 614 -22.36 -2.24 -25.36
C TYR A 614 -21.59 -3.51 -25.02
N GLY A 615 -20.27 -3.43 -24.88
CA GLY A 615 -19.47 -4.61 -24.62
C GLY A 615 -17.97 -4.38 -24.72
N CYS A 616 -17.23 -5.48 -24.72
CA CYS A 616 -15.78 -5.45 -24.86
C CYS A 616 -15.28 -6.60 -25.74
N CYS A 617 -14.05 -6.48 -26.22
CA CYS A 617 -13.32 -7.57 -26.86
C CYS A 617 -11.96 -7.73 -26.20
N VAL A 618 -11.65 -8.98 -25.85
CA VAL A 618 -10.37 -9.40 -25.25
C VAL A 618 -9.83 -10.56 -26.08
N GLU A 619 -9.27 -10.27 -27.24
CA GLU A 619 -8.70 -11.26 -28.15
C GLU A 619 -7.39 -10.74 -28.76
N LYS A 620 -6.43 -11.64 -29.04
CA LYS A 620 -5.15 -11.31 -29.71
C LYS A 620 -4.32 -10.20 -29.05
N ASN A 621 -4.33 -10.12 -27.72
CA ASN A 621 -3.63 -9.07 -26.95
C ASN A 621 -4.14 -7.65 -27.25
N GLN A 622 -5.40 -7.51 -27.65
CA GLN A 622 -6.06 -6.24 -27.92
C GLN A 622 -7.18 -6.07 -26.90
N LEU A 623 -7.20 -4.92 -26.22
CA LEU A 623 -8.26 -4.53 -25.29
C LEU A 623 -9.12 -3.45 -25.96
N LEU A 624 -10.34 -3.83 -26.29
CA LEU A 624 -11.29 -2.96 -26.99
C LEU A 624 -12.55 -2.80 -26.16
N LEU A 625 -13.02 -1.58 -26.03
CA LEU A 625 -14.31 -1.23 -25.44
C LEU A 625 -15.24 -0.73 -26.54
N VAL A 626 -16.49 -1.18 -26.52
CA VAL A 626 -17.50 -0.88 -27.53
C VAL A 626 -18.62 -0.07 -26.88
N TYR A 627 -18.75 1.18 -27.30
CA TYR A 627 -19.75 2.14 -26.83
C TYR A 627 -20.79 2.41 -27.91
N GLU A 628 -21.91 3.01 -27.48
CA GLU A 628 -22.74 3.78 -28.41
C GLU A 628 -21.92 4.87 -29.11
N TYR A 629 -22.22 5.10 -30.38
CA TYR A 629 -21.60 6.18 -31.13
C TYR A 629 -22.27 7.52 -30.80
N MET A 630 -21.45 8.56 -30.66
CA MET A 630 -21.89 9.91 -30.34
C MET A 630 -21.66 10.81 -31.55
N GLU A 631 -22.73 11.24 -32.22
CA GLU A 631 -22.70 11.89 -33.53
C GLU A 631 -21.99 13.24 -33.51
N ASN A 632 -22.14 14.00 -32.42
CA ASN A 632 -21.63 15.36 -32.28
C ASN A 632 -20.30 15.44 -31.51
N ASN A 633 -19.68 14.29 -31.22
CA ASN A 633 -18.36 14.18 -30.57
C ASN A 633 -18.31 14.92 -29.21
N SER A 634 -17.12 15.33 -28.74
CA SER A 634 -16.96 15.96 -27.43
C SER A 634 -17.44 17.41 -27.35
N LEU A 635 -17.91 17.81 -26.17
CA LEU A 635 -18.32 19.18 -25.85
C LEU A 635 -17.19 20.20 -26.08
N ALA A 636 -15.94 19.80 -25.83
CA ALA A 636 -14.76 20.59 -26.13
C ALA A 636 -14.71 21.04 -27.61
N LEU A 637 -14.94 20.11 -28.54
CA LEU A 637 -14.95 20.40 -29.97
C LEU A 637 -16.15 21.28 -30.36
N ALA A 638 -17.30 21.11 -29.71
CA ALA A 638 -18.48 21.92 -29.96
C ALA A 638 -18.33 23.38 -29.47
N LEU A 639 -17.66 23.60 -28.33
CA LEU A 639 -17.47 24.94 -27.75
C LEU A 639 -16.36 25.74 -28.44
N TYR A 640 -15.23 25.12 -28.77
CA TYR A 640 -14.04 25.85 -29.26
C TYR A 640 -13.29 25.17 -30.41
N GLY A 641 -13.89 24.18 -31.08
CA GLY A 641 -13.33 23.57 -32.30
C GLY A 641 -13.49 24.44 -33.56
N ASN A 642 -12.55 24.31 -34.51
CA ASN A 642 -12.47 25.14 -35.72
C ASN A 642 -13.61 24.94 -36.75
N ASN A 643 -14.51 23.97 -36.58
CA ASN A 643 -15.54 23.58 -37.55
C ASN A 643 -16.97 23.66 -36.98
N SER A 644 -17.24 24.53 -36.01
CA SER A 644 -18.40 24.38 -35.14
C SER A 644 -19.71 24.97 -35.67
N GLN A 645 -20.76 24.17 -35.55
CA GLN A 645 -22.10 24.62 -35.27
C GLN A 645 -22.07 25.37 -33.93
N THR A 646 -22.43 26.65 -33.92
CA THR A 646 -22.47 27.45 -32.69
C THR A 646 -23.58 26.96 -31.79
N LEU A 647 -23.25 26.48 -30.59
CA LEU A 647 -24.25 26.09 -29.58
C LEU A 647 -24.95 27.34 -29.05
N ASP A 648 -26.28 27.40 -29.26
CA ASP A 648 -27.14 28.42 -28.69
C ASP A 648 -27.25 28.26 -27.16
N TRP A 649 -27.85 29.27 -26.52
CA TRP A 649 -27.96 29.29 -25.06
C TRP A 649 -28.79 28.14 -24.50
N GLU A 650 -29.94 27.84 -25.12
CA GLU A 650 -30.84 26.78 -24.68
C GLU A 650 -30.12 25.43 -24.67
N THR A 651 -29.35 25.14 -25.71
CA THR A 651 -28.55 23.91 -25.81
C THR A 651 -27.44 23.88 -24.75
N ARG A 652 -26.74 25.00 -24.51
CA ARG A 652 -25.71 25.09 -23.45
C ARG A 652 -26.30 24.84 -22.06
N GLN A 653 -27.45 25.41 -21.76
CA GLN A 653 -28.17 25.18 -20.50
C GLN A 653 -28.58 23.72 -20.37
N LYS A 654 -29.16 23.13 -21.42
CA LYS A 654 -29.56 21.72 -21.48
C LYS A 654 -28.36 20.78 -21.26
N ILE A 655 -27.22 21.07 -21.87
CA ILE A 655 -25.97 20.32 -21.69
C ILE A 655 -25.48 20.41 -20.25
N CYS A 656 -25.42 21.61 -19.67
CA CYS A 656 -24.95 21.83 -18.30
C CYS A 656 -25.80 21.06 -17.28
N VAL A 657 -27.14 21.15 -17.41
CA VAL A 657 -28.08 20.40 -16.57
C VAL A 657 -27.95 18.89 -16.79
N GLY A 658 -27.75 18.44 -18.04
CA GLY A 658 -27.53 17.03 -18.35
C GLY A 658 -26.29 16.44 -17.67
N ILE A 659 -25.17 17.17 -17.68
CA ILE A 659 -23.95 16.77 -16.96
C ILE A 659 -24.23 16.70 -15.45
N ALA A 660 -24.91 17.71 -14.90
CA ALA A 660 -25.23 17.76 -13.47
C ALA A 660 -26.09 16.56 -13.03
N ARG A 661 -27.13 16.21 -13.81
CA ARG A 661 -27.97 15.02 -13.59
C ARG A 661 -27.18 13.72 -13.73
N GLY A 662 -26.26 13.64 -14.68
CA GLY A 662 -25.37 12.48 -14.81
C GLY A 662 -24.51 12.24 -13.57
N LEU A 663 -23.97 13.30 -12.97
CA LEU A 663 -23.17 13.22 -11.74
C LEU A 663 -24.03 12.99 -10.49
N GLU A 664 -25.20 13.61 -10.39
CA GLU A 664 -26.17 13.36 -9.32
C GLU A 664 -26.55 11.87 -9.28
N PHE A 665 -26.82 11.26 -10.43
CA PHE A 665 -27.05 9.83 -10.51
C PHE A 665 -25.84 9.01 -10.02
N LEU A 666 -24.60 9.39 -10.32
CA LEU A 666 -23.41 8.65 -9.84
C LEU A 666 -23.17 8.80 -8.33
N HIS A 667 -23.50 9.96 -7.76
CA HIS A 667 -23.21 10.31 -6.38
C HIS A 667 -24.31 9.92 -5.40
N GLU A 668 -25.57 9.94 -5.84
CA GLU A 668 -26.75 9.81 -4.98
C GLU A 668 -27.80 8.85 -5.57
N GLY A 669 -27.93 8.78 -6.90
CA GLY A 669 -28.98 7.98 -7.57
C GLY A 669 -28.64 6.51 -7.87
N SER A 670 -27.37 6.10 -7.77
CA SER A 670 -26.91 4.74 -8.04
C SER A 670 -26.92 3.88 -6.78
N MET A 671 -27.05 2.55 -6.95
CA MET A 671 -27.03 1.60 -5.83
C MET A 671 -25.69 1.62 -5.06
N ILE A 672 -24.60 2.03 -5.71
CA ILE A 672 -23.27 2.16 -5.11
C ILE A 672 -22.70 3.52 -5.51
N ARG A 673 -22.43 4.36 -4.50
CA ARG A 673 -21.89 5.71 -4.67
C ARG A 673 -20.55 5.69 -5.41
N MET A 674 -20.42 6.51 -6.45
CA MET A 674 -19.28 6.52 -7.37
C MET A 674 -18.73 7.94 -7.57
N VAL A 675 -17.40 8.08 -7.62
CA VAL A 675 -16.71 9.33 -7.96
C VAL A 675 -15.95 9.16 -9.28
N HIS A 676 -16.20 10.03 -10.26
CA HIS A 676 -15.67 9.94 -11.63
C HIS A 676 -14.19 10.33 -11.74
N ARG A 677 -13.74 11.36 -11.01
CA ARG A 677 -12.36 11.91 -10.93
C ARG A 677 -11.79 12.61 -12.15
N ASP A 678 -12.38 12.44 -13.34
CA ASP A 678 -11.87 13.08 -14.58
C ASP A 678 -12.98 13.78 -15.39
N ILE A 679 -13.79 14.59 -14.71
CA ILE A 679 -14.81 15.42 -15.36
C ILE A 679 -14.14 16.63 -16.03
N LYS A 680 -14.32 16.73 -17.35
CA LYS A 680 -13.80 17.79 -18.22
C LYS A 680 -14.58 17.82 -19.53
N THR A 681 -14.49 18.94 -20.26
CA THR A 681 -15.20 19.12 -21.55
C THR A 681 -14.84 18.11 -22.64
N THR A 682 -13.68 17.46 -22.58
CA THR A 682 -13.31 16.38 -23.53
C THR A 682 -13.97 15.03 -23.23
N ASN A 683 -14.39 14.82 -21.98
CA ASN A 683 -14.99 13.56 -21.52
C ASN A 683 -16.53 13.63 -21.46
N VAL A 684 -17.11 14.73 -21.92
CA VAL A 684 -18.55 14.89 -22.15
C VAL A 684 -18.79 14.81 -23.64
N LEU A 685 -19.57 13.82 -24.08
CA LEU A 685 -19.92 13.60 -25.48
C LEU A 685 -21.37 14.05 -25.77
N LEU A 686 -21.65 14.38 -27.02
CA LEU A 686 -22.95 14.88 -27.48
C LEU A 686 -23.57 13.91 -28.49
N ASP A 687 -24.82 13.50 -28.23
CA ASP A 687 -25.59 12.65 -29.16
C ASP A 687 -26.18 13.48 -30.31
N ALA A 688 -26.89 12.83 -31.23
CA ALA A 688 -27.56 13.47 -32.36
C ALA A 688 -28.45 14.67 -31.97
N ASP A 689 -29.07 14.65 -30.79
CA ASP A 689 -29.97 15.69 -30.28
C ASP A 689 -29.27 16.68 -29.32
N LEU A 690 -27.93 16.69 -29.34
CA LEU A 690 -27.07 17.51 -28.51
C LEU A 690 -27.30 17.32 -27.00
N ASN A 691 -27.73 16.11 -26.58
CA ASN A 691 -27.77 15.76 -25.16
C ASN A 691 -26.37 15.37 -24.69
N ALA A 692 -26.01 15.83 -23.49
CA ALA A 692 -24.73 15.52 -22.87
C ALA A 692 -24.70 14.12 -22.26
N LYS A 693 -23.65 13.35 -22.55
CA LYS A 693 -23.34 12.07 -21.92
C LYS A 693 -21.91 12.04 -21.38
N ILE A 694 -21.77 11.72 -20.09
CA ILE A 694 -20.47 11.57 -19.43
C ILE A 694 -19.84 10.24 -19.86
N SER A 695 -18.56 10.30 -20.20
CA SER A 695 -17.75 9.18 -20.68
C SER A 695 -16.43 9.06 -19.91
N ASP A 696 -15.69 7.98 -20.16
CA ASP A 696 -14.32 7.75 -19.67
C ASP A 696 -14.22 7.49 -18.15
N PHE A 697 -14.78 6.35 -17.74
CA PHE A 697 -14.79 5.89 -16.35
C PHE A 697 -13.48 5.18 -15.93
N GLY A 698 -12.42 5.27 -16.73
CA GLY A 698 -11.14 4.60 -16.50
C GLY A 698 -10.51 4.94 -15.15
N LEU A 699 -10.77 6.15 -14.62
CA LEU A 699 -10.27 6.60 -13.31
C LEU A 699 -11.28 6.48 -12.16
N ALA A 700 -12.55 6.17 -12.43
CA ALA A 700 -13.63 6.21 -11.45
C ALA A 700 -13.37 5.31 -10.22
N ARG A 701 -13.96 5.66 -9.06
CA ARG A 701 -13.84 4.91 -7.79
C ARG A 701 -15.19 4.78 -7.09
N LEU A 702 -15.40 3.65 -6.42
CA LEU A 702 -16.53 3.44 -5.51
C LEU A 702 -16.22 4.06 -4.15
N HIS A 703 -17.25 4.61 -3.51
CA HIS A 703 -17.19 5.18 -2.17
C HIS A 703 -17.93 4.24 -1.20
N GLU A 704 -17.21 3.69 -0.21
CA GLU A 704 -17.78 2.82 0.82
C GLU A 704 -18.36 3.66 1.97
N GLU A 705 -19.60 3.36 2.41
CA GLU A 705 -20.37 4.19 3.36
C GLU A 705 -19.72 4.34 4.76
N GLU A 706 -18.74 3.49 5.10
CA GLU A 706 -18.06 3.51 6.40
C GLU A 706 -16.93 4.57 6.51
N HIS A 707 -16.65 5.33 5.44
CA HIS A 707 -15.53 6.28 5.37
C HIS A 707 -15.97 7.68 4.92
N SER A 708 -15.39 8.73 5.51
CA SER A 708 -15.69 10.12 5.13
C SER A 708 -15.04 10.56 3.81
N HIS A 709 -14.04 9.83 3.32
CA HIS A 709 -13.31 10.08 2.08
C HIS A 709 -12.55 8.83 1.63
N ILE A 710 -12.23 8.76 0.34
CA ILE A 710 -11.40 7.73 -0.28
C ILE A 710 -9.95 8.24 -0.32
N SER A 711 -9.04 7.64 0.45
CA SER A 711 -7.60 7.92 0.33
C SER A 711 -7.02 7.19 -0.90
N THR A 712 -6.61 7.92 -1.94
CA THR A 712 -6.15 7.33 -3.21
C THR A 712 -5.03 8.14 -3.86
N LYS A 713 -4.18 7.49 -4.68
CA LYS A 713 -3.18 8.19 -5.50
C LYS A 713 -3.87 9.26 -6.35
N ILE A 714 -3.30 10.46 -6.38
CA ILE A 714 -3.80 11.59 -7.17
C ILE A 714 -3.76 11.20 -8.66
N ALA A 715 -4.90 11.27 -9.32
CA ALA A 715 -5.05 11.09 -10.77
C ALA A 715 -6.30 11.85 -11.24
N GLY A 716 -6.19 12.49 -12.39
CA GLY A 716 -7.18 13.40 -12.96
C GLY A 716 -6.48 14.47 -13.80
N THR A 717 -7.25 15.34 -14.46
CA THR A 717 -6.68 16.38 -15.32
C THR A 717 -6.36 17.67 -14.55
N ILE A 718 -5.11 18.12 -14.63
CA ILE A 718 -4.66 19.39 -14.03
C ILE A 718 -5.52 20.55 -14.57
N GLY A 719 -5.99 21.41 -13.67
CA GLY A 719 -6.92 22.50 -13.97
C GLY A 719 -8.38 22.19 -13.61
N TYR A 720 -8.75 20.91 -13.52
CA TYR A 720 -10.09 20.45 -13.12
C TYR A 720 -10.08 19.80 -11.73
N MET A 721 -8.92 19.38 -11.22
CA MET A 721 -8.79 18.77 -9.89
C MET A 721 -9.09 19.76 -8.75
N ALA A 722 -9.86 19.30 -7.78
CA ALA A 722 -10.14 20.05 -6.55
C ALA A 722 -8.89 20.24 -5.68
N PRO A 723 -8.72 21.38 -4.98
CA PRO A 723 -7.52 21.68 -4.19
C PRO A 723 -7.22 20.65 -3.11
N GLU A 724 -8.22 20.23 -2.34
CA GLU A 724 -8.08 19.24 -1.27
C GLU A 724 -7.63 17.87 -1.80
N TYR A 725 -8.13 17.51 -2.97
CA TYR A 725 -7.80 16.25 -3.61
C TYR A 725 -6.37 16.29 -4.16
N ALA A 726 -5.98 17.40 -4.79
CA ALA A 726 -4.65 17.61 -5.34
C ALA A 726 -3.56 17.76 -4.26
N LEU A 727 -3.90 18.33 -3.09
CA LEU A 727 -2.93 18.57 -2.01
C LEU A 727 -2.81 17.39 -1.04
N TRP A 728 -3.92 16.73 -0.71
CA TRP A 728 -3.96 15.73 0.38
C TRP A 728 -4.38 14.33 -0.08
N GLY A 729 -4.74 14.13 -1.35
CA GLY A 729 -5.19 12.82 -1.86
C GLY A 729 -6.53 12.34 -1.26
N GLN A 730 -7.27 13.23 -0.60
CA GLN A 730 -8.59 12.97 -0.02
C GLN A 730 -9.64 13.11 -1.11
N LEU A 731 -10.19 11.99 -1.57
CA LEU A 731 -11.19 11.97 -2.63
C LEU A 731 -12.60 11.79 -2.06
N THR A 732 -13.48 12.73 -2.38
CA THR A 732 -14.94 12.65 -2.13
C THR A 732 -15.68 13.00 -3.41
N GLU A 733 -16.99 12.84 -3.42
CA GLU A 733 -17.87 13.33 -4.49
C GLU A 733 -17.71 14.84 -4.73
N LYS A 734 -17.28 15.60 -3.71
CA LYS A 734 -17.04 17.05 -3.82
C LYS A 734 -15.89 17.39 -4.77
N ALA A 735 -15.03 16.44 -5.09
CA ALA A 735 -14.00 16.62 -6.12
C ALA A 735 -14.60 16.66 -7.54
N ASP A 736 -15.64 15.86 -7.81
CA ASP A 736 -16.39 15.92 -9.07
C ASP A 736 -17.24 17.19 -9.13
N VAL A 737 -17.82 17.64 -8.00
CA VAL A 737 -18.54 18.92 -7.92
C VAL A 737 -17.65 20.09 -8.33
N TYR A 738 -16.39 20.13 -7.84
CA TYR A 738 -15.42 21.14 -8.24
C TYR A 738 -15.11 21.07 -9.74
N SER A 739 -14.84 19.87 -10.25
CA SER A 739 -14.56 19.65 -11.67
C SER A 739 -15.74 20.08 -12.56
N PHE A 740 -16.98 19.80 -12.13
CA PHE A 740 -18.21 20.26 -12.77
C PHE A 740 -18.31 21.79 -12.78
N GLY A 741 -17.98 22.47 -11.67
CA GLY A 741 -17.96 23.93 -11.62
C GLY A 741 -17.02 24.55 -12.66
N VAL A 742 -15.86 23.93 -12.91
CA VAL A 742 -14.95 24.34 -13.99
C VAL A 742 -15.60 24.15 -15.36
N VAL A 743 -16.20 22.98 -15.62
CA VAL A 743 -16.89 22.70 -16.90
C VAL A 743 -18.07 23.64 -17.14
N ALA A 744 -18.87 23.94 -16.11
CA ALA A 744 -19.97 24.90 -16.20
C ALA A 744 -19.45 26.31 -16.57
N MET A 745 -18.29 26.70 -16.05
CA MET A 745 -17.64 27.96 -16.43
C MET A 745 -17.16 27.95 -17.89
N GLU A 746 -16.64 26.82 -18.39
CA GLU A 746 -16.26 26.68 -19.81
C GLU A 746 -17.48 26.77 -20.73
N ILE A 747 -18.62 26.19 -20.34
CA ILE A 747 -19.88 26.23 -21.12
C ILE A 747 -20.40 27.65 -21.27
N VAL A 748 -20.48 28.41 -20.16
CA VAL A 748 -21.03 29.79 -20.20
C VAL A 748 -20.08 30.75 -20.91
N SER A 749 -18.77 30.57 -20.78
CA SER A 749 -17.78 31.49 -21.34
C SER A 749 -17.31 31.14 -22.76
N GLY A 750 -17.51 29.90 -23.21
CA GLY A 750 -16.95 29.39 -24.46
C GLY A 750 -15.42 29.33 -24.46
N LYS A 751 -14.76 29.49 -23.31
CA LYS A 751 -13.30 29.53 -23.18
C LYS A 751 -12.78 28.25 -22.54
N SER A 752 -11.71 27.69 -23.10
CA SER A 752 -10.96 26.60 -22.48
C SER A 752 -10.22 27.07 -21.23
N ASN A 753 -10.32 26.30 -20.15
CA ASN A 753 -9.54 26.48 -18.92
C ASN A 753 -8.05 26.12 -19.10
N VAL A 754 -7.71 25.36 -20.14
CA VAL A 754 -6.34 24.97 -20.50
C VAL A 754 -5.92 25.68 -21.79
N LYS A 755 -5.16 26.78 -21.70
CA LYS A 755 -4.59 27.45 -22.87
C LYS A 755 -3.23 26.85 -23.27
N PRO A 756 -2.90 26.80 -24.57
CA PRO A 756 -1.56 26.42 -25.02
C PRO A 756 -0.50 27.38 -24.51
N GLN A 757 0.67 26.83 -24.20
CA GLN A 757 1.84 27.48 -23.61
C GLN A 757 2.32 28.67 -24.49
N GLY A 758 2.30 29.90 -23.97
CA GLY A 758 2.87 31.06 -24.70
C GLY A 758 2.36 32.48 -24.39
N ASN A 759 1.46 32.72 -23.42
CA ASN A 759 1.05 34.09 -23.04
C ASN A 759 1.22 34.32 -21.53
N ASP A 760 1.95 35.38 -21.17
CA ASP A 760 2.46 35.69 -19.82
C ASP A 760 1.41 36.13 -18.77
N ASP A 761 0.12 36.22 -19.12
CA ASP A 761 -0.95 36.58 -18.18
C ASP A 761 -1.75 35.35 -17.74
N HIS A 762 -1.20 34.60 -16.78
CA HIS A 762 -1.85 33.42 -16.19
C HIS A 762 -2.95 33.79 -15.18
N VAL A 763 -4.11 34.24 -15.65
CA VAL A 763 -5.32 34.31 -14.80
C VAL A 763 -6.17 33.05 -15.02
N SER A 764 -6.38 32.26 -13.97
CA SER A 764 -7.30 31.10 -13.96
C SER A 764 -8.71 31.53 -14.40
N LEU A 765 -9.42 30.75 -15.23
CA LEU A 765 -10.76 31.08 -15.73
C LEU A 765 -11.74 31.36 -14.57
N ILE A 766 -11.63 30.60 -13.48
CA ILE A 766 -12.41 30.77 -12.25
C ILE A 766 -12.06 32.08 -11.55
N ASN A 767 -10.78 32.45 -11.47
CA ASN A 767 -10.35 33.69 -10.82
C ASN A 767 -10.81 34.93 -11.62
N TRP A 768 -10.78 34.84 -12.95
CA TRP A 768 -11.30 35.88 -13.84
C TRP A 768 -12.82 36.08 -13.63
N ALA A 769 -13.59 34.99 -13.61
CA ALA A 769 -15.03 35.06 -13.39
C ALA A 769 -15.40 35.55 -11.98
N LEU A 770 -14.64 35.16 -10.96
CA LEU A 770 -14.85 35.62 -9.59
C LEU A 770 -14.59 37.13 -9.43
N ALA A 771 -13.55 37.66 -10.09
CA ALA A 771 -13.27 39.10 -10.09
C ALA A 771 -14.41 39.90 -10.73
N LEU A 772 -14.90 39.46 -11.91
CA LEU A 772 -16.03 40.09 -12.60
C LEU A 772 -17.34 39.97 -11.79
N HIS A 773 -17.54 38.86 -11.09
CA HIS A 773 -18.70 38.70 -10.21
C HIS A 773 -18.68 39.71 -9.05
N GLN A 774 -17.50 39.99 -8.48
CA GLN A 774 -17.33 40.92 -7.38
C GLN A 774 -17.46 42.39 -7.78
N THR A 775 -17.07 42.76 -9.01
CA THR A 775 -17.25 44.14 -9.52
C THR A 775 -18.67 44.44 -10.00
N GLY A 776 -19.52 43.41 -10.11
CA GLY A 776 -20.91 43.52 -10.59
C GLY A 776 -21.07 43.26 -12.09
N ASP A 777 -19.98 42.90 -12.78
CA ASP A 777 -19.90 42.74 -14.25
C ASP A 777 -19.95 41.27 -14.68
N ALA A 778 -20.65 40.40 -13.93
CA ALA A 778 -20.70 38.95 -14.17
C ALA A 778 -21.12 38.58 -15.61
N MET A 779 -21.85 39.45 -16.30
CA MET A 779 -22.27 39.24 -17.69
C MET A 779 -21.11 39.26 -18.70
N GLU A 780 -19.96 39.85 -18.36
CA GLU A 780 -18.74 39.80 -19.20
C GLU A 780 -18.13 38.41 -19.30
N VAL A 781 -18.54 37.49 -18.41
CA VAL A 781 -18.12 36.08 -18.47
C VAL A 781 -18.76 35.37 -19.66
N VAL A 782 -19.97 35.78 -20.07
CA VAL A 782 -20.77 35.09 -21.09
C VAL A 782 -20.09 35.17 -22.46
N ASP A 783 -20.12 34.05 -23.18
CA ASP A 783 -19.51 33.91 -24.50
C ASP A 783 -20.01 34.98 -25.49
N PRO A 784 -19.12 35.84 -26.03
CA PRO A 784 -19.47 36.86 -27.01
C PRO A 784 -20.13 36.30 -28.29
N VAL A 785 -19.90 35.03 -28.63
CA VAL A 785 -20.49 34.36 -29.81
C VAL A 785 -22.01 34.28 -29.72
N LEU A 786 -22.58 34.33 -28.51
CA LEU A 786 -24.03 34.33 -28.31
C LEU A 786 -24.69 35.67 -28.68
N GLN A 787 -23.92 36.75 -28.91
CA GLN A 787 -24.40 38.06 -29.41
C GLN A 787 -25.61 38.66 -28.64
N GLY A 788 -25.80 38.30 -27.38
CA GLY A 788 -26.95 38.75 -26.56
C GLY A 788 -28.20 37.86 -26.65
N ASP A 789 -28.18 36.79 -27.45
CA ASP A 789 -29.27 35.82 -27.58
C ASP A 789 -29.16 34.73 -26.49
N PHE A 790 -29.40 35.14 -25.25
CA PHE A 790 -29.40 34.25 -24.09
C PHE A 790 -30.25 34.79 -22.95
N ASN A 791 -30.74 33.90 -22.08
CA ASN A 791 -31.46 34.30 -20.90
C ASN A 791 -30.47 34.79 -19.82
N SER A 792 -30.41 36.10 -19.61
CA SER A 792 -29.48 36.72 -18.65
C SER A 792 -29.62 36.19 -17.22
N LYS A 793 -30.83 35.83 -16.79
CA LYS A 793 -31.06 35.26 -15.44
C LYS A 793 -30.47 33.87 -15.32
N GLU A 794 -30.62 33.04 -16.34
CA GLU A 794 -30.04 31.70 -16.39
C GLU A 794 -28.51 31.76 -16.49
N ALA A 795 -27.97 32.68 -17.28
CA ALA A 795 -26.53 32.85 -17.42
C ALA A 795 -25.86 33.26 -16.10
N VAL A 796 -26.41 34.28 -15.42
CA VAL A 796 -25.93 34.70 -14.10
C VAL A 796 -26.06 33.58 -13.08
N ARG A 797 -27.15 32.80 -13.15
CA ARG A 797 -27.37 31.64 -12.28
C ARG A 797 -26.31 30.56 -12.52
N MET A 798 -26.04 30.17 -13.77
CA MET A 798 -25.00 29.19 -14.10
C MET A 798 -23.61 29.64 -13.62
N ILE A 799 -23.27 30.93 -13.79
CA ILE A 799 -22.01 31.51 -13.29
C ILE A 799 -21.93 31.38 -11.77
N LYS A 800 -23.00 31.72 -11.05
CA LYS A 800 -23.04 31.60 -9.59
C LYS A 800 -22.91 30.15 -9.13
N VAL A 801 -23.62 29.21 -9.76
CA VAL A 801 -23.50 27.77 -9.46
C VAL A 801 -22.07 27.30 -9.69
N ALA A 802 -21.45 27.66 -10.82
CA ALA A 802 -20.07 27.33 -11.12
C ALA A 802 -19.11 27.85 -10.01
N LEU A 803 -19.27 29.10 -9.56
CA LEU A 803 -18.46 29.68 -8.50
C LEU A 803 -18.61 28.94 -7.16
N VAL A 804 -19.84 28.62 -6.73
CA VAL A 804 -20.07 27.88 -5.47
C VAL A 804 -19.52 26.45 -5.58
N CYS A 805 -19.69 25.77 -6.72
CA CYS A 805 -19.11 24.45 -6.98
C CYS A 805 -17.57 24.47 -6.93
N THR A 806 -16.92 25.56 -7.35
CA THR A 806 -15.45 25.71 -7.31
C THR A 806 -14.91 26.30 -6.01
N ASN A 807 -15.68 26.31 -4.92
CA ASN A 807 -15.19 26.79 -3.62
C ASN A 807 -13.96 25.99 -3.14
N SER A 808 -12.96 26.66 -2.54
CA SER A 808 -11.77 25.99 -2.02
C SER A 808 -12.09 25.02 -0.89
N SER A 809 -13.13 25.29 -0.10
CA SER A 809 -13.62 24.41 0.96
C SER A 809 -14.65 23.41 0.41
N PRO A 810 -14.40 22.09 0.50
CA PRO A 810 -15.34 21.06 0.02
C PRO A 810 -16.70 21.10 0.72
N ALA A 811 -16.71 21.49 1.99
CA ALA A 811 -17.91 21.57 2.82
C ALA A 811 -18.87 22.69 2.38
N LEU A 812 -18.36 23.71 1.67
CA LEU A 812 -19.17 24.82 1.14
C LEU A 812 -19.68 24.59 -0.28
N ARG A 813 -19.21 23.54 -0.95
CA ARG A 813 -19.72 23.15 -2.27
C ARG A 813 -21.08 22.47 -2.09
N PRO A 814 -22.04 22.65 -3.01
CA PRO A 814 -23.31 21.95 -2.96
C PRO A 814 -23.12 20.44 -3.22
N THR A 815 -24.14 19.63 -2.99
CA THR A 815 -24.23 18.30 -3.61
C THR A 815 -24.58 18.45 -5.09
N MET A 816 -24.47 17.38 -5.88
CA MET A 816 -24.86 17.47 -7.30
C MET A 816 -26.37 17.59 -7.48
N LEU A 817 -27.17 17.01 -6.59
CA LEU A 817 -28.62 17.23 -6.53
C LEU A 817 -28.95 18.71 -6.28
N GLU A 818 -28.32 19.31 -5.29
CA GLU A 818 -28.43 20.73 -4.98
C GLU A 818 -28.02 21.59 -6.19
N ALA A 819 -26.92 21.25 -6.87
CA ALA A 819 -26.49 21.96 -8.08
C ALA A 819 -27.50 21.88 -9.23
N VAL A 820 -28.16 20.73 -9.44
CA VAL A 820 -29.24 20.57 -10.42
C VAL A 820 -30.41 21.50 -10.07
N GLN A 821 -30.88 21.47 -8.82
CA GLN A 821 -31.98 22.33 -8.35
C GLN A 821 -31.65 23.82 -8.47
N MET A 822 -30.39 24.21 -8.18
CA MET A 822 -29.94 25.60 -8.36
C MET A 822 -29.95 26.02 -9.83
N LEU A 823 -29.53 25.16 -10.77
CA LEU A 823 -29.52 25.45 -12.21
C LEU A 823 -30.94 25.58 -12.78
N GLU A 824 -31.84 24.71 -12.36
CA GLU A 824 -33.25 24.70 -12.75
C GLU A 824 -34.03 25.86 -12.09
N GLY A 825 -33.51 26.39 -10.98
CA GLY A 825 -34.09 27.52 -10.26
C GLY A 825 -35.12 27.14 -9.21
N GLU A 826 -35.11 25.88 -8.80
CA GLU A 826 -35.93 25.33 -7.74
C GLU A 826 -35.35 25.65 -6.36
N MET A 827 -34.06 25.99 -6.30
CA MET A 827 -33.35 26.37 -5.06
C MET A 827 -32.61 27.69 -5.21
N GLU A 828 -32.65 28.52 -4.17
CA GLU A 828 -31.86 29.76 -4.12
C GLU A 828 -30.38 29.48 -3.89
N ILE A 829 -29.52 30.28 -4.53
CA ILE A 829 -28.07 30.15 -4.41
C ILE A 829 -27.60 30.91 -3.19
N THR A 830 -26.92 30.22 -2.27
CA THR A 830 -26.29 30.83 -1.10
C THR A 830 -25.23 31.86 -1.53
N PRO A 831 -25.18 33.06 -0.91
CA PRO A 831 -24.24 34.10 -1.31
C PRO A 831 -22.79 33.65 -1.06
N VAL A 832 -21.95 33.81 -2.09
CA VAL A 832 -20.51 33.51 -2.04
C VAL A 832 -19.85 34.44 -1.01
N MET A 833 -19.60 33.95 0.21
CA MET A 833 -18.80 34.68 1.20
C MET A 833 -17.33 34.63 0.80
N SER A 834 -16.74 35.79 0.51
CA SER A 834 -15.33 35.95 0.18
C SER A 834 -14.45 35.73 1.41
N ASP A 835 -13.61 34.69 1.39
CA ASP A 835 -12.56 34.51 2.38
C ASP A 835 -11.42 35.50 2.08
N HIS A 836 -11.42 36.63 2.80
CA HIS A 836 -10.49 37.75 2.60
C HIS A 836 -9.04 37.46 3.06
N GLY A 837 -8.70 36.21 3.42
CA GLY A 837 -7.41 35.87 4.04
C GLY A 837 -6.44 34.98 3.26
N LEU A 838 -6.82 34.39 2.11
CA LEU A 838 -6.02 33.34 1.44
C LEU A 838 -5.43 33.71 0.07
N TYR A 839 -5.66 34.95 -0.38
CA TYR A 839 -5.26 35.39 -1.72
C TYR A 839 -3.74 35.53 -1.93
N GLU A 840 -2.94 35.73 -0.88
CA GLU A 840 -1.47 35.77 -0.99
C GLU A 840 -0.85 34.38 -1.19
N HIS A 841 -1.50 33.31 -0.71
CA HIS A 841 -0.95 31.96 -0.81
C HIS A 841 -1.15 31.32 -2.18
N ASN A 842 -2.17 31.72 -2.95
CA ASN A 842 -2.39 31.19 -4.31
C ASN A 842 -1.35 31.70 -5.32
N LEU A 843 -0.72 32.86 -5.07
CA LEU A 843 0.41 33.33 -5.88
C LEU A 843 1.65 32.44 -5.74
N SER A 844 1.75 31.68 -4.65
CA SER A 844 2.84 30.71 -4.43
C SER A 844 2.66 29.41 -5.24
N ILE A 845 1.42 29.02 -5.55
CA ILE A 845 1.12 27.84 -6.39
C ILE A 845 1.42 28.15 -7.87
N SER A 846 1.17 29.37 -8.33
CA SER A 846 1.65 29.81 -9.65
C SER A 846 3.18 29.88 -9.74
N LYS A 847 3.89 30.08 -8.62
CA LYS A 847 5.38 30.02 -8.59
C LYS A 847 5.94 28.59 -8.59
N MET A 848 5.13 27.57 -8.31
CA MET A 848 5.49 26.16 -8.58
C MET A 848 5.33 25.76 -10.05
N ARG A 849 4.69 26.57 -10.90
CA ARG A 849 4.52 26.29 -12.34
C ARG A 849 5.81 26.49 -13.16
N VAL A 850 6.88 27.04 -12.59
CA VAL A 850 8.11 27.39 -13.35
C VAL A 850 9.29 26.45 -13.07
N THR A 851 9.24 25.58 -12.05
CA THR A 851 10.43 24.84 -11.60
C THR A 851 10.56 23.39 -12.07
N THR A 852 9.80 22.96 -13.07
CA THR A 852 10.01 21.69 -13.78
C THR A 852 10.39 21.92 -15.24
N THR A 853 11.42 22.71 -15.48
CA THR A 853 12.20 22.64 -16.73
C THR A 853 13.64 23.13 -16.47
N ILE A 854 14.56 22.18 -16.39
CA ILE A 854 16.02 22.25 -16.64
C ILE A 854 16.79 23.49 -16.10
N GLY A 855 17.51 23.26 -14.99
CA GLY A 855 18.92 23.68 -14.77
C GLY A 855 19.29 25.16 -14.60
N SER A 856 19.66 25.56 -13.37
CA SER A 856 20.99 26.10 -13.01
C SER A 856 20.98 26.84 -11.66
N SER A 857 22.15 26.80 -11.01
CA SER A 857 22.55 27.26 -9.68
C SER A 857 22.14 28.67 -9.23
N SER A 858 21.91 28.87 -7.93
CA SER A 858 22.81 29.60 -7.00
C SER A 858 22.12 30.01 -5.68
N THR A 859 22.97 30.35 -4.71
CA THR A 859 22.88 30.36 -3.23
C THR A 859 22.23 31.60 -2.56
N SER A 860 22.04 31.46 -1.23
CA SER A 860 21.93 32.48 -0.14
C SER A 860 20.55 33.15 0.07
N GLY A 861 20.03 33.45 1.28
CA GLY A 861 20.42 33.27 2.69
C GLY A 861 19.59 34.21 3.59
N VAL A 862 19.20 33.75 4.81
CA VAL A 862 19.18 34.50 6.10
C VAL A 862 17.93 35.34 6.54
N THR A 863 17.28 34.84 7.63
CA THR A 863 16.73 35.45 8.89
C THR A 863 15.31 36.04 9.09
N ASN A 864 14.63 35.42 10.09
CA ASN A 864 14.07 35.93 11.38
C ASN A 864 12.61 36.45 11.58
N GLN A 865 11.93 35.75 12.52
CA GLN A 865 11.01 36.19 13.60
C GLN A 865 9.61 36.74 13.19
N THR A 866 8.46 36.49 13.84
CA THR A 866 8.07 35.97 15.17
C THR A 866 6.59 35.54 15.21
N GLU A 867 6.24 34.76 16.23
CA GLU A 867 4.99 34.08 16.65
C GLU A 867 3.62 34.76 16.51
N THR A 868 2.57 33.97 16.22
CA THR A 868 1.40 33.78 17.13
C THR A 868 0.52 32.56 16.75
N THR A 869 -0.05 31.96 17.79
CA THR A 869 -0.63 30.61 17.89
C THR A 869 -2.14 30.56 17.60
N MET A 870 -2.64 29.53 16.89
CA MET A 870 -3.93 28.85 17.18
C MET A 870 -3.92 27.39 16.70
N LYS A 871 -4.49 26.50 17.54
CA LYS A 871 -4.49 25.03 17.46
C LYS A 871 -5.61 24.51 16.53
N SER A 872 -5.33 23.43 15.78
CA SER A 872 -6.04 22.13 15.88
C SER A 872 -5.47 21.09 14.90
N ASP A 873 -5.37 19.85 15.40
CA ASP A 873 -5.21 18.56 14.69
C ASP A 873 -3.90 18.26 13.95
N ALA A 874 -2.86 17.98 14.74
CA ALA A 874 -1.64 17.34 14.28
C ALA A 874 -1.85 15.81 14.15
N SER A 875 -2.30 15.36 12.98
CA SER A 875 -1.93 14.04 12.46
C SER A 875 -0.41 14.04 12.25
N GLY A 876 0.30 13.18 12.99
CA GLY A 876 1.76 13.07 12.94
C GLY A 876 2.26 12.45 11.64
N CYS A 877 2.17 13.19 10.53
CA CYS A 877 2.87 12.93 9.29
C CYS A 877 4.16 13.76 9.28
N ASP A 878 5.28 13.09 9.57
CA ASP A 878 6.60 13.41 9.04
C ASP A 878 7.56 12.37 9.61
N LEU A 879 7.74 11.26 8.88
CA LEU A 879 8.88 10.36 9.02
C LEU A 879 9.24 9.79 7.65
N TYR A 880 10.45 10.15 7.22
CA TYR A 880 11.04 10.04 5.90
C TYR A 880 10.83 8.70 5.14
N PRO A 881 10.81 8.74 3.80
CA PRO A 881 11.20 7.59 2.98
C PRO A 881 12.67 7.23 3.29
N LEU A 882 12.98 5.94 3.33
CA LEU A 882 14.37 5.48 3.22
C LEU A 882 14.92 6.04 1.89
N TYR A 883 15.91 6.92 1.94
CA TYR A 883 16.56 7.48 0.76
C TYR A 883 17.18 6.35 -0.10
N PRO A 884 16.80 6.18 -1.37
CA PRO A 884 17.53 5.39 -2.35
C PRO A 884 18.56 6.23 -3.14
N GLU A 885 18.87 7.45 -2.71
CA GLU A 885 19.90 8.29 -3.35
C GLU A 885 21.32 7.85 -2.96
N SER A 886 21.65 6.61 -3.30
CA SER A 886 23.02 6.20 -3.54
C SER A 886 23.10 5.19 -4.68
N MET A 887 22.32 5.37 -5.75
CA MET A 887 22.57 4.76 -7.05
C MET A 887 22.08 5.72 -8.14
N ILE A 888 23.00 6.50 -8.70
CA ILE A 888 23.16 6.90 -10.11
C ILE A 888 24.23 8.01 -10.09
N LEU A 889 25.49 7.63 -10.33
CA LEU A 889 26.49 8.56 -10.85
C LEU A 889 26.64 8.21 -12.33
N ASN A 890 26.01 9.02 -13.18
CA ASN A 890 26.28 9.00 -14.62
C ASN A 890 27.72 9.46 -14.84
N SER A 891 28.52 8.58 -15.42
CA SER A 891 29.87 8.87 -15.89
C SER A 891 29.82 9.82 -17.09
N THR A 892 30.17 11.08 -16.89
CA THR A 892 30.77 11.91 -17.95
C THR A 892 31.65 12.97 -17.28
N SER A 893 32.96 12.78 -17.33
CA SER A 893 33.92 13.88 -17.22
C SER A 893 35.14 13.53 -18.06
N ASP A 894 35.25 14.26 -19.17
CA ASP A 894 36.39 14.26 -20.07
C ASP A 894 37.70 14.49 -19.30
N LEU A 895 38.67 13.62 -19.56
CA LEU A 895 40.05 13.78 -19.14
C LEU A 895 40.72 14.84 -20.03
N SER A 896 40.88 16.06 -19.52
CA SER A 896 41.90 16.97 -20.03
C SER A 896 43.27 16.55 -19.49
N SER A 897 44.12 16.10 -20.40
CA SER A 897 45.54 15.79 -20.19
C SER A 897 46.34 17.02 -19.77
N SER A 898 47.14 16.89 -18.71
CA SER A 898 48.32 17.73 -18.49
C SER A 898 49.53 16.85 -18.16
N SER A 899 50.36 16.64 -19.18
CA SER A 899 51.82 16.47 -19.18
C SER A 899 52.55 16.21 -17.85
N LEU A 900 53.10 15.02 -17.67
CA LEU A 900 54.51 14.69 -17.92
C LEU A 900 54.74 13.17 -17.84
#